data_AF-A0A4R2TJR2-F1
#
_entry.id   AF-A0A4R2TJR2-F1
#
_cell.length_a   1.000
_cell.length_b   1.000
_cell.length_c   1.000
_cell.angle_alpha   90.00
_cell.angle_beta   90.00
_cell.angle_gamma   90.00
#
_symmetry.space_group_name_H-M   'P 1'
#
loop_
_entity.id
_entity.type
_entity.pdbx_description
1 polymer ?
#
loop_
_entity_poly.entity_id
_entity_poly.type
_entity_poly.pdbx_seq_one_letter_code
_entity_poly.pdbx_strand_id
1 'polypeptide(L)'
;MTITGIFYGNDVKDLKQAENWLGGNVGIIAAQTGRANWSDWMGSIGWAAGLIKDVDAQVRWSIPLFVNGGSLAAGAAHAYDNYYVQAAKTLLAQYGDQAEIIIRTGEEFNGDWMPWAAGGKEANYVKNFQNFVDAFRSVSDKFKFEWNVNMGSTNANVVKAYPGDKYVDYIGMDFYWDAKQSWSIKDPVQAFNYMKNTTNGLKWLEDFAAAHGKQTAYSEWGVNSSAASPFIALVKQWFDTHDPAYAIYWDSNADFAGKLSDGVLGAASDTFRALFGATAAKPTPPIGDAGDNVLVAIDAGGAIDGKAGADTLVAGKGADIFTGGSGHDIFRFTAGGGKDVITDFGAGGDADAIDVSALLKMGGKPTLATVGADTVINFSTGESITLQGVDARNLEATATGWTLSTTVFSSTDHVLIGDERNLTLAGTARMGTGNDAANVIIGNTNDNVLSGGAGNDVFKGGGGINLIDGGTGIDTLQLDGKLADYVVTRDTNGTVRVVSASETDVLTSVERVTIAGTTLTIQQFRDTQIDGLLYIASNPGLIAKLGANAEAGKLDYALSGKAAGRSLSTFDPMLYAASNPVLARKYGADTAALTLDYITQGAAKGLSTVGFNAAQYAAANPDVVKLVGTDAHALATYYVTKVLSAPLSTKDFDATAYFLSNLDLAASGVTVATAMEHWVQHGYADGRMAEGAFGHEQTNHTLAMYGKVTDAIATANDKDWYTIDVTKGDAMKIAVEAAGSGLGTLTDARVSVYDASGKLVASDDNSGSGNDALATFTAAATGTYYIVVDSAKAGGTGTYQLEGTWMNMVFDTGSHKIVGSAGNDIIIGSTFDDVLTGGAGSDRFQFGKGSGHDTITDWSKGDSIDLRAYLDSGLQSTISKVGNDTVISFATGDTIKLLGADPSSLSANWGGFAYKTPAAGAATPGVVAPSGPETLAPSVPVISTPSVPAIPAPASPVSTVGGNDKIDATAYFLSNLDLAVSGVTVNNALTHWLTQGLAEGRTAEGAFGHEQNNHGLPMYGKVNDTIGTAGDQDWFTINVTKGDAMKIAVEAAGSGLGTLGDARVKVYDASGKLVASDDNSGSGNDALATFTAAATGTYYIVVDSAKAGGTGTYQLEGTWMNMLFDSGNHTIVGGAGNDIIIGSTFDDVLTGGAGGDRFQFGKGSGHDIIADWAKGDSIDLRAYLDSGLAPTLTKAGHDSLITFSTGDSIKVLGTDPSAFTASWGGYAYHG
;
A
#
# COMPACT_ATOMS: atom_id res chain seq x y z
N MET A 1 -38.52 35.60 29.33
CA MET A 1 -39.44 34.67 30.03
C MET A 1 -39.78 35.27 31.38
N THR A 2 -41.04 35.66 31.55
CA THR A 2 -41.60 36.22 32.78
C THR A 2 -41.31 35.39 34.01
N ILE A 3 -40.78 36.03 35.06
CA ILE A 3 -40.62 35.41 36.37
C ILE A 3 -41.98 35.44 37.09
N THR A 4 -42.57 34.27 37.32
CA THR A 4 -43.88 34.16 37.99
C THR A 4 -43.70 33.94 39.49
N GLY A 5 -44.58 34.54 40.27
CA GLY A 5 -44.46 34.58 41.72
C GLY A 5 -45.78 34.74 42.44
N ILE A 6 -45.70 34.78 43.77
CA ILE A 6 -46.86 34.95 44.64
C ILE A 6 -46.59 35.96 45.76
N PHE A 7 -47.64 36.63 46.22
CA PHE A 7 -47.67 37.24 47.53
C PHE A 7 -48.09 36.22 48.57
N TYR A 8 -47.30 36.10 49.64
CA TYR A 8 -47.40 35.02 50.64
C TYR A 8 -47.85 35.52 52.02
N GLY A 9 -48.37 36.75 52.12
CA GLY A 9 -48.85 37.31 53.37
C GLY A 9 -47.76 37.58 54.42
N ASN A 10 -46.49 37.65 54.03
CA ASN A 10 -45.34 37.71 54.95
C ASN A 10 -45.29 36.52 55.95
N ASP A 11 -45.85 35.35 55.63
CA ASP A 11 -45.73 34.12 56.43
C ASP A 11 -45.06 32.99 55.63
N VAL A 12 -43.86 32.58 56.03
CA VAL A 12 -43.08 31.52 55.35
C VAL A 12 -43.86 30.19 55.28
N LYS A 13 -44.80 29.94 56.19
CA LYS A 13 -45.67 28.76 56.13
C LYS A 13 -46.61 28.80 54.93
N ASP A 14 -47.21 29.95 54.66
CA ASP A 14 -48.08 30.16 53.52
C ASP A 14 -47.30 30.09 52.21
N LEU A 15 -46.08 30.62 52.17
CA LEU A 15 -45.17 30.44 51.05
C LEU A 15 -44.89 28.96 50.76
N LYS A 16 -44.49 28.19 51.78
CA LYS A 16 -44.20 26.75 51.62
C LYS A 16 -45.44 25.95 51.23
N GLN A 17 -46.64 26.33 51.71
CA GLN A 17 -47.89 25.73 51.27
C GLN A 17 -48.10 25.95 49.76
N ALA A 18 -47.89 27.17 49.29
CA ALA A 18 -48.07 27.51 47.88
C ALA A 18 -47.04 26.85 46.96
N GLU A 19 -45.75 26.79 47.35
CA GLU A 19 -44.71 26.07 46.60
C GLU A 19 -45.02 24.58 46.47
N ASN A 20 -45.44 23.93 47.56
CA ASN A 20 -45.86 22.53 47.53
C ASN A 20 -47.07 22.31 46.60
N TRP A 21 -48.01 23.25 46.60
CA TRP A 21 -49.18 23.20 45.72
C TRP A 21 -48.82 23.43 44.24
N LEU A 22 -47.88 24.31 43.94
CA LEU A 22 -47.38 24.57 42.58
C LEU A 22 -46.42 23.49 42.06
N GLY A 23 -45.91 22.63 42.95
CA GLY A 23 -44.99 21.54 42.61
C GLY A 23 -43.52 21.96 42.52
N GLY A 24 -43.14 23.11 43.07
CA GLY A 24 -41.77 23.64 43.04
C GLY A 24 -41.64 25.01 43.69
N ASN A 25 -40.39 25.48 43.85
CA ASN A 25 -40.11 26.83 44.35
C ASN A 25 -40.65 27.89 43.38
N VAL A 26 -41.10 29.03 43.91
CA VAL A 26 -41.56 30.18 43.11
C VAL A 26 -40.37 31.04 42.66
N GLY A 27 -40.45 31.65 41.48
CA GLY A 27 -39.33 32.44 40.95
C GLY A 27 -39.16 33.82 41.60
N ILE A 28 -40.25 34.40 42.10
CA ILE A 28 -40.25 35.70 42.79
C ILE A 28 -41.32 35.74 43.89
N ILE A 29 -41.06 36.46 44.98
CA ILE A 29 -42.01 36.73 46.07
C ILE A 29 -42.13 38.22 46.36
N ALA A 30 -43.34 38.65 46.76
CA ALA A 30 -43.56 40.01 47.26
C ALA A 30 -43.45 40.07 48.78
N ALA A 31 -42.55 40.91 49.29
CA ALA A 31 -42.44 41.23 50.72
C ALA A 31 -43.02 42.63 50.99
N GLN A 32 -43.91 42.74 51.97
CA GLN A 32 -44.51 44.02 52.37
C GLN A 32 -43.94 44.51 53.71
N THR A 33 -43.72 45.81 53.84
CA THR A 33 -43.16 46.42 55.05
C THR A 33 -44.15 47.33 55.77
N GLY A 34 -43.91 47.57 57.06
CA GLY A 34 -44.78 48.35 57.94
C GLY A 34 -44.75 49.85 57.62
N ARG A 35 -45.81 50.56 58.02
CA ARG A 35 -45.97 52.01 57.77
C ARG A 35 -46.60 52.79 58.91
N ALA A 36 -46.73 52.22 60.10
CA ALA A 36 -47.44 52.87 61.21
C ALA A 36 -46.72 54.14 61.72
N ASN A 37 -45.39 54.08 61.84
CA ASN A 37 -44.51 55.18 62.23
C ASN A 37 -43.06 54.83 61.81
N TRP A 38 -42.11 55.77 61.91
CA TRP A 38 -40.74 55.55 61.42
C TRP A 38 -40.00 54.40 62.11
N SER A 39 -40.32 54.10 63.37
CA SER A 39 -39.74 52.94 64.07
C SER A 39 -40.27 51.62 63.52
N ASP A 40 -41.58 51.55 63.24
CA ASP A 40 -42.23 50.40 62.59
C ASP A 40 -41.71 50.19 61.16
N TRP A 41 -41.62 51.27 60.38
CA TRP A 41 -41.12 51.23 59.01
C TRP A 41 -39.70 50.69 58.92
N MET A 42 -38.78 51.20 59.75
CA MET A 42 -37.39 50.71 59.74
C MET A 42 -37.28 49.29 60.30
N GLY A 43 -37.99 49.00 61.41
CA GLY A 43 -37.93 47.70 62.07
C GLY A 43 -38.50 46.58 61.21
N SER A 44 -39.60 46.84 60.50
CA SER A 44 -40.26 45.86 59.64
C SER A 44 -39.45 45.48 58.39
N ILE A 45 -38.65 46.41 57.83
CA ILE A 45 -37.73 46.10 56.71
C ILE A 45 -36.71 45.05 57.15
N GLY A 46 -36.02 45.27 58.28
CA GLY A 46 -35.03 44.32 58.80
C GLY A 46 -35.68 42.99 59.24
N TRP A 47 -36.87 43.05 59.84
CA TRP A 47 -37.62 41.84 60.20
C TRP A 47 -38.02 41.01 58.99
N ALA A 48 -38.58 41.63 57.95
CA ALA A 48 -38.98 40.95 56.73
C ALA A 48 -37.76 40.35 56.01
N ALA A 49 -36.67 41.12 55.90
CA ALA A 49 -35.39 40.64 55.39
C ALA A 49 -34.86 39.42 56.16
N GLY A 50 -34.91 39.45 57.50
CA GLY A 50 -34.59 38.32 58.36
C GLY A 50 -35.46 37.09 58.10
N LEU A 51 -36.76 37.29 57.91
CA LEU A 51 -37.76 36.23 57.80
C LEU A 51 -37.59 35.37 56.53
N ILE A 52 -37.26 35.99 55.39
CA ILE A 52 -37.15 35.33 54.08
C ILE A 52 -35.72 35.21 53.57
N LYS A 53 -34.73 35.30 54.45
CA LYS A 53 -33.30 35.25 54.07
C LYS A 53 -32.85 33.92 53.46
N ASP A 54 -33.53 32.82 53.83
CA ASP A 54 -33.22 31.47 53.38
C ASP A 54 -34.18 31.00 52.27
N VAL A 55 -35.01 31.90 51.72
CA VAL A 55 -35.91 31.60 50.61
C VAL A 55 -35.15 31.77 49.30
N ASP A 56 -35.16 30.71 48.48
CA ASP A 56 -34.55 30.66 47.15
C ASP A 56 -35.50 31.25 46.09
N ALA A 57 -35.74 32.55 46.17
CA ALA A 57 -36.55 33.30 45.22
C ALA A 57 -36.05 34.75 45.12
N GLN A 58 -36.27 35.40 43.97
CA GLN A 58 -36.12 36.85 43.87
C GLN A 58 -37.13 37.52 44.81
N VAL A 59 -36.76 38.62 45.47
CA VAL A 59 -37.67 39.35 46.34
C VAL A 59 -37.97 40.72 45.76
N ARG A 60 -39.26 41.03 45.67
CA ARG A 60 -39.76 42.38 45.40
C ARG A 60 -40.21 43.01 46.71
N TRP A 61 -39.52 44.07 47.12
CA TRP A 61 -39.77 44.79 48.38
C TRP A 61 -40.75 45.93 48.16
N SER A 62 -41.96 45.83 48.74
CA SER A 62 -42.88 46.96 48.82
C SER A 62 -42.52 47.82 50.04
N ILE A 63 -41.84 48.94 49.77
CA ILE A 63 -41.34 49.88 50.77
C ILE A 63 -42.12 51.19 50.63
N PRO A 64 -42.95 51.57 51.62
CA PRO A 64 -43.71 52.81 51.61
C PRO A 64 -42.82 54.05 51.42
N LEU A 65 -43.27 55.02 50.62
CA LEU A 65 -42.57 56.31 50.47
C LEU A 65 -42.42 57.04 51.81
N PHE A 66 -43.39 56.91 52.70
CA PHE A 66 -43.34 57.42 54.07
C PHE A 66 -44.41 56.76 54.93
N VAL A 67 -44.32 56.98 56.24
CA VAL A 67 -45.21 56.43 57.25
C VAL A 67 -46.52 57.21 57.39
N ASN A 68 -47.52 56.63 58.04
CA ASN A 68 -48.77 57.32 58.36
C ASN A 68 -48.49 58.65 59.10
N GLY A 69 -49.10 59.74 58.60
CA GLY A 69 -48.85 61.10 59.08
C GLY A 69 -47.71 61.86 58.36
N GLY A 70 -46.96 61.20 57.47
CA GLY A 70 -46.04 61.86 56.54
C GLY A 70 -46.76 62.58 55.39
N SER A 71 -45.99 63.29 54.54
CA SER A 71 -46.55 63.96 53.36
C SER A 71 -45.61 63.98 52.17
N LEU A 72 -46.18 63.95 50.95
CA LEU A 72 -45.43 64.06 49.69
C LEU A 72 -44.58 65.34 49.61
N ALA A 73 -45.08 66.46 50.14
CA ALA A 73 -44.36 67.73 50.12
C ALA A 73 -43.11 67.70 51.01
N ALA A 74 -43.19 67.08 52.19
CA ALA A 74 -42.03 66.91 53.07
C ALA A 74 -40.98 65.97 52.46
N GLY A 75 -41.42 64.87 51.84
CA GLY A 75 -40.52 63.95 51.12
C GLY A 75 -39.86 64.59 49.90
N ALA A 76 -40.61 65.36 49.11
CA ALA A 76 -40.08 66.15 47.99
C ALA A 76 -39.04 67.20 48.46
N ALA A 77 -39.15 67.67 49.69
CA ALA A 77 -38.20 68.57 50.35
C ALA A 77 -37.07 67.84 51.11
N HIS A 78 -36.80 66.57 50.80
CA HIS A 78 -35.71 65.75 51.35
C HIS A 78 -35.81 65.44 52.85
N ALA A 79 -36.99 65.58 53.47
CA ALA A 79 -37.15 65.36 54.91
C ALA A 79 -36.93 63.89 55.36
N TYR A 80 -36.95 62.94 54.42
CA TYR A 80 -36.96 61.49 54.71
C TYR A 80 -35.70 60.75 54.22
N ASP A 81 -34.78 61.42 53.53
CA ASP A 81 -33.62 60.80 52.86
C ASP A 81 -32.76 59.94 53.78
N ASN A 82 -32.57 60.37 55.03
CA ASN A 82 -31.82 59.59 56.03
C ASN A 82 -32.46 58.23 56.34
N TYR A 83 -33.79 58.14 56.33
CA TYR A 83 -34.50 56.88 56.50
C TYR A 83 -34.34 56.00 55.24
N TYR A 84 -34.42 56.59 54.05
CA TYR A 84 -34.23 55.85 52.79
C TYR A 84 -32.83 55.23 52.69
N VAL A 85 -31.77 55.99 53.02
CA VAL A 85 -30.38 55.47 53.04
C VAL A 85 -30.22 54.32 54.05
N GLN A 86 -30.87 54.40 55.21
CA GLN A 86 -30.82 53.34 56.22
C GLN A 86 -31.54 52.07 55.78
N ALA A 87 -32.69 52.20 55.13
CA ALA A 87 -33.39 51.06 54.52
C ALA A 87 -32.53 50.38 53.44
N ALA A 88 -31.95 51.17 52.54
CA ALA A 88 -31.07 50.66 51.49
C ALA A 88 -29.88 49.88 52.08
N LYS A 89 -29.21 50.43 53.10
CA LYS A 89 -28.11 49.73 53.79
C LYS A 89 -28.56 48.43 54.46
N THR A 90 -29.75 48.43 55.06
CA THR A 90 -30.30 47.25 55.73
C THR A 90 -30.54 46.11 54.74
N LEU A 91 -31.16 46.40 53.59
CA LEU A 91 -31.37 45.40 52.55
C LEU A 91 -30.08 44.95 51.89
N LEU A 92 -29.15 45.87 51.58
CA LEU A 92 -27.88 45.53 50.95
C LEU A 92 -27.02 44.62 51.83
N ALA A 93 -27.06 44.79 53.14
CA ALA A 93 -26.31 43.95 54.08
C ALA A 93 -26.74 42.48 54.03
N GLN A 94 -27.97 42.20 53.60
CA GLN A 94 -28.56 40.86 53.64
C GLN A 94 -28.79 40.25 52.26
N TYR A 95 -29.03 41.08 51.24
CA TYR A 95 -29.33 40.67 49.87
C TYR A 95 -28.31 41.22 48.86
N GLY A 96 -27.14 41.69 49.32
CA GLY A 96 -26.09 42.24 48.49
C GLY A 96 -25.50 41.27 47.47
N ASP A 97 -25.69 39.96 47.65
CA ASP A 97 -25.26 38.92 46.71
C ASP A 97 -26.22 38.74 45.52
N GLN A 98 -27.47 39.22 45.60
CA GLN A 98 -28.38 39.19 44.46
C GLN A 98 -27.86 40.08 43.33
N ALA A 99 -28.17 39.68 42.09
CA ALA A 99 -27.85 40.47 40.90
C ALA A 99 -28.55 41.84 40.96
N GLU A 100 -29.81 41.85 41.40
CA GLU A 100 -30.65 43.04 41.52
C GLU A 100 -31.55 42.96 42.76
N ILE A 101 -31.82 44.10 43.40
CA ILE A 101 -32.75 44.22 44.54
C ILE A 101 -33.93 45.09 44.10
N ILE A 102 -35.09 44.48 43.91
CA ILE A 102 -36.26 45.15 43.32
C ILE A 102 -37.06 45.84 44.42
N ILE A 103 -37.23 47.15 44.30
CA ILE A 103 -38.00 47.99 45.21
C ILE A 103 -39.23 48.52 44.48
N ARG A 104 -40.41 48.23 45.02
CA ARG A 104 -41.64 48.95 44.70
C ARG A 104 -41.93 49.95 45.79
N THR A 105 -42.13 51.19 45.40
CA THR A 105 -42.44 52.27 46.34
C THR A 105 -43.46 53.21 45.76
N GLY A 106 -44.29 53.79 46.62
CA GLY A 106 -45.31 54.73 46.18
C GLY A 106 -46.33 54.07 45.26
N GLU A 107 -46.59 52.78 45.47
CA GLU A 107 -47.51 51.95 44.72
C GLU A 107 -48.95 52.47 44.79
N GLU A 108 -49.74 52.15 43.77
CA GLU A 108 -51.15 52.54 43.69
C GLU A 108 -51.42 54.04 43.93
N PHE A 109 -50.44 54.90 43.65
CA PHE A 109 -50.50 56.33 43.95
C PHE A 109 -51.67 57.04 43.27
N ASN A 110 -52.21 56.45 42.20
CA ASN A 110 -53.30 57.01 41.45
C ASN A 110 -54.65 56.82 42.17
N GLY A 111 -54.76 55.85 43.08
CA GLY A 111 -55.90 55.71 44.01
C GLY A 111 -55.93 56.76 45.13
N ASP A 112 -56.97 56.74 45.97
CA ASP A 112 -57.16 57.68 47.09
C ASP A 112 -56.99 57.05 48.48
N TRP A 113 -56.69 55.75 48.54
CA TRP A 113 -56.53 54.98 49.78
C TRP A 113 -55.10 54.94 50.32
N MET A 114 -54.09 55.28 49.50
CA MET A 114 -52.69 55.30 49.92
C MET A 114 -52.30 56.64 50.55
N PRO A 115 -51.46 56.67 51.61
CA PRO A 115 -50.97 57.92 52.22
C PRO A 115 -50.22 58.84 51.24
N TRP A 116 -49.67 58.27 50.16
CA TRP A 116 -48.94 58.95 49.08
C TRP A 116 -49.77 59.13 47.80
N ALA A 117 -51.10 59.10 47.90
CA ALA A 117 -52.00 59.40 46.80
C ALA A 117 -51.61 60.72 46.09
N ALA A 118 -51.40 60.65 44.78
CA ALA A 118 -50.83 61.73 43.98
C ALA A 118 -51.88 62.66 43.34
N GLY A 119 -53.17 62.38 43.50
CA GLY A 119 -54.25 63.19 42.91
C GLY A 119 -54.11 64.67 43.28
N GLY A 120 -53.85 65.53 42.28
CA GLY A 120 -53.60 66.96 42.46
C GLY A 120 -52.27 67.31 43.13
N LYS A 121 -51.38 66.33 43.33
CA LYS A 121 -50.06 66.44 43.99
C LYS A 121 -48.97 65.73 43.18
N GLU A 122 -49.17 65.51 41.88
CA GLU A 122 -48.32 64.67 41.03
C GLU A 122 -46.86 65.13 41.04
N ALA A 123 -46.60 66.44 41.04
CA ALA A 123 -45.23 66.98 41.09
C ALA A 123 -44.51 66.64 42.41
N ASN A 124 -45.21 66.66 43.55
CA ASN A 124 -44.63 66.29 44.84
C ASN A 124 -44.39 64.77 44.91
N TYR A 125 -45.26 63.96 44.30
CA TYR A 125 -45.05 62.53 44.17
C TYR A 125 -43.82 62.20 43.34
N VAL A 126 -43.71 62.77 42.13
CA VAL A 126 -42.53 62.62 41.26
C VAL A 126 -41.27 62.98 42.01
N LYS A 127 -41.25 64.15 42.67
CA LYS A 127 -40.03 64.61 43.35
C LYS A 127 -39.67 63.75 44.57
N ASN A 128 -40.65 63.30 45.36
CA ASN A 128 -40.38 62.39 46.47
C ASN A 128 -39.88 61.01 45.98
N PHE A 129 -40.46 60.47 44.91
CA PHE A 129 -40.00 59.22 44.29
C PHE A 129 -38.55 59.34 43.81
N GLN A 130 -38.20 60.43 43.12
CA GLN A 130 -36.83 60.70 42.68
C GLN A 130 -35.85 60.77 43.87
N ASN A 131 -36.21 61.48 44.94
CA ASN A 131 -35.38 61.57 46.15
C ASN A 131 -35.20 60.20 46.81
N PHE A 132 -36.24 59.36 46.84
CA PHE A 132 -36.17 57.99 47.34
C PHE A 132 -35.18 57.15 46.52
N VAL A 133 -35.31 57.17 45.19
CA VAL A 133 -34.45 56.44 44.26
C VAL A 133 -32.99 56.90 44.38
N ASP A 134 -32.74 58.22 44.38
CA ASP A 134 -31.41 58.78 44.53
C ASP A 134 -30.77 58.37 45.87
N ALA A 135 -31.55 58.36 46.96
CA ALA A 135 -31.07 57.94 48.28
C ALA A 135 -30.68 56.45 48.31
N PHE A 136 -31.48 55.56 47.74
CA PHE A 136 -31.12 54.14 47.65
C PHE A 136 -29.93 53.90 46.71
N ARG A 137 -29.93 54.53 45.52
CA ARG A 137 -28.84 54.38 44.55
C ARG A 137 -27.52 55.02 45.00
N SER A 138 -27.57 55.96 45.95
CA SER A 138 -26.36 56.44 46.64
C SER A 138 -25.66 55.36 47.48
N VAL A 139 -26.38 54.29 47.84
CA VAL A 139 -25.84 53.14 48.58
C VAL A 139 -25.38 52.04 47.63
N SER A 140 -26.13 51.73 46.58
CA SER A 140 -25.76 50.73 45.56
C SER A 140 -26.56 50.89 44.27
N ASP A 141 -25.95 50.62 43.11
CA ASP A 141 -26.61 50.59 41.80
C ASP A 141 -27.43 49.31 41.56
N LYS A 142 -27.32 48.32 42.45
CA LYS A 142 -28.13 47.08 42.41
C LYS A 142 -29.61 47.28 42.68
N PHE A 143 -30.01 48.42 43.26
CA PHE A 143 -31.42 48.70 43.53
C PHE A 143 -32.15 49.06 42.23
N LYS A 144 -33.16 48.27 41.90
CA LYS A 144 -34.07 48.49 40.77
C LYS A 144 -35.42 48.98 41.25
N PHE A 145 -36.00 49.95 40.58
CA PHE A 145 -37.21 50.64 41.04
C PHE A 145 -38.38 50.39 40.12
N GLU A 146 -39.46 49.91 40.71
CA GLU A 146 -40.73 49.75 40.07
C GLU A 146 -41.62 50.97 40.35
N TRP A 147 -42.08 51.63 39.28
CA TRP A 147 -43.14 52.63 39.36
C TRP A 147 -44.48 51.97 39.06
N ASN A 148 -45.35 51.89 40.07
CA ASN A 148 -46.53 51.03 40.06
C ASN A 148 -47.84 51.82 40.01
N VAL A 149 -48.73 51.43 39.11
CA VAL A 149 -50.05 52.03 38.87
C VAL A 149 -51.16 51.04 39.22
N ASN A 150 -52.22 51.49 39.89
CA ASN A 150 -53.45 50.70 40.03
C ASN A 150 -54.28 50.80 38.73
N MET A 151 -54.79 49.67 38.24
CA MET A 151 -55.59 49.62 37.01
C MET A 151 -56.88 50.46 37.10
N GLY A 152 -57.14 51.28 36.09
CA GLY A 152 -58.39 52.03 35.95
C GLY A 152 -58.26 53.56 36.04
N SER A 153 -59.38 54.24 35.86
CA SER A 153 -59.47 55.71 36.01
C SER A 153 -59.59 56.07 37.48
N THR A 154 -58.58 56.75 38.01
CA THR A 154 -58.52 57.17 39.40
C THR A 154 -58.16 58.67 39.49
N ASN A 155 -57.99 59.20 40.71
CA ASN A 155 -57.98 60.64 40.97
C ASN A 155 -56.68 61.37 40.58
N ALA A 156 -55.67 60.66 40.07
CA ALA A 156 -54.40 61.24 39.65
C ALA A 156 -54.17 61.12 38.13
N ASN A 157 -53.47 62.11 37.55
CA ASN A 157 -52.98 61.98 36.18
C ASN A 157 -51.71 61.10 36.18
N VAL A 158 -51.88 59.84 35.79
CA VAL A 158 -50.82 58.82 35.79
C VAL A 158 -49.59 59.25 34.98
N VAL A 159 -49.77 59.81 33.78
CA VAL A 159 -48.65 60.28 32.94
C VAL A 159 -47.87 61.42 33.61
N LYS A 160 -48.55 62.36 34.27
CA LYS A 160 -47.89 63.46 35.01
C LYS A 160 -47.17 63.00 36.27
N ALA A 161 -47.52 61.84 36.81
CA ALA A 161 -46.91 61.25 37.99
C ALA A 161 -45.70 60.36 37.65
N TYR A 162 -45.34 60.20 36.37
CA TYR A 162 -44.19 59.41 35.96
C TYR A 162 -42.86 60.07 36.38
N PRO A 163 -42.00 59.41 37.19
CA PRO A 163 -40.77 60.01 37.71
C PRO A 163 -39.67 60.26 36.65
N GLY A 164 -39.80 59.66 35.46
CA GLY A 164 -38.86 59.74 34.35
C GLY A 164 -37.96 58.51 34.23
N ASP A 165 -37.52 58.18 33.01
CA ASP A 165 -36.82 56.92 32.65
C ASP A 165 -35.56 56.65 33.47
N LYS A 166 -34.90 57.72 33.96
CA LYS A 166 -33.72 57.58 34.82
C LYS A 166 -34.07 56.90 36.14
N TYR A 167 -35.25 57.13 36.70
CA TYR A 167 -35.62 56.73 38.06
C TYR A 167 -36.46 55.46 38.12
N VAL A 168 -36.82 54.90 36.95
CA VAL A 168 -37.70 53.74 36.84
C VAL A 168 -37.01 52.66 36.03
N ASP A 169 -36.93 51.47 36.60
CA ASP A 169 -36.41 50.27 35.95
C ASP A 169 -37.57 49.41 35.41
N TYR A 170 -38.68 49.32 36.16
CA TYR A 170 -39.89 48.59 35.75
C TYR A 170 -41.14 49.48 35.83
N ILE A 171 -42.03 49.35 34.85
CA ILE A 171 -43.32 50.02 34.85
C ILE A 171 -44.39 48.99 35.26
N GLY A 172 -44.88 49.14 36.48
CA GLY A 172 -45.68 48.14 37.17
C GLY A 172 -47.18 48.42 37.18
N MET A 173 -47.99 47.37 37.32
CA MET A 173 -49.43 47.49 37.53
C MET A 173 -49.98 46.51 38.56
N ASP A 174 -50.94 46.99 39.35
CA ASP A 174 -51.80 46.18 40.20
C ASP A 174 -53.20 46.07 39.56
N PHE A 175 -53.71 44.84 39.37
CA PHE A 175 -55.03 44.61 38.78
C PHE A 175 -55.76 43.38 39.36
N TYR A 176 -57.01 43.55 39.78
CA TYR A 176 -57.78 42.49 40.45
C TYR A 176 -59.15 42.32 39.83
N TRP A 177 -59.55 41.06 39.61
CA TRP A 177 -60.93 40.72 39.27
C TRP A 177 -61.71 40.22 40.47
N ASP A 178 -62.47 41.14 41.05
CA ASP A 178 -63.43 40.85 42.11
C ASP A 178 -64.78 40.48 41.50
N ALA A 179 -65.07 39.19 41.32
CA ALA A 179 -66.36 38.73 40.81
C ALA A 179 -67.47 38.72 41.88
N LYS A 180 -67.14 38.97 43.16
CA LYS A 180 -68.12 39.00 44.27
C LYS A 180 -68.83 40.34 44.36
N GLN A 181 -68.18 41.43 43.95
CA GLN A 181 -68.78 42.77 43.94
C GLN A 181 -69.95 42.89 42.97
N SER A 182 -71.06 43.49 43.41
CA SER A 182 -72.29 43.62 42.62
C SER A 182 -72.10 44.43 41.32
N TRP A 183 -71.13 45.34 41.29
CA TRP A 183 -70.81 46.21 40.16
C TRP A 183 -69.81 45.61 39.15
N SER A 184 -69.20 44.46 39.46
CA SER A 184 -68.18 43.84 38.61
C SER A 184 -68.78 42.99 37.49
N ILE A 185 -68.10 42.96 36.33
CA ILE A 185 -68.45 42.10 35.20
C ILE A 185 -68.30 40.64 35.62
N LYS A 186 -69.38 39.86 35.49
CA LYS A 186 -69.45 38.47 35.98
C LYS A 186 -68.86 37.45 35.01
N ASP A 187 -68.88 37.75 33.71
CA ASP A 187 -68.28 36.89 32.71
C ASP A 187 -66.75 37.06 32.69
N PRO A 188 -65.96 35.98 32.88
CA PRO A 188 -64.51 36.06 33.01
C PRO A 188 -63.80 36.59 31.75
N VAL A 189 -64.31 36.27 30.56
CA VAL A 189 -63.69 36.70 29.30
C VAL A 189 -63.96 38.18 29.05
N GLN A 190 -65.19 38.63 29.29
CA GLN A 190 -65.55 40.05 29.22
C GLN A 190 -64.83 40.87 30.30
N ALA A 191 -64.64 40.32 31.50
CA ALA A 191 -63.90 40.97 32.56
C ALA A 191 -62.43 41.19 32.16
N PHE A 192 -61.75 40.18 31.62
CA PHE A 192 -60.38 40.33 31.12
C PHE A 192 -60.30 41.37 29.99
N ASN A 193 -61.19 41.28 29.00
CA ASN A 193 -61.21 42.23 27.89
C ASN A 193 -61.50 43.67 28.33
N TYR A 194 -62.31 43.86 29.37
CA TYR A 194 -62.52 45.16 29.98
C TYR A 194 -61.24 45.69 30.63
N MET A 195 -60.55 44.87 31.43
CA MET A 195 -59.29 45.26 32.09
C MET A 195 -58.17 45.56 31.11
N LYS A 196 -58.10 44.80 30.02
CA LYS A 196 -57.16 45.05 28.93
C LYS A 196 -57.35 46.43 28.30
N ASN A 197 -58.60 46.83 28.07
CA ASN A 197 -58.92 48.00 27.25
C ASN A 197 -59.35 49.24 28.05
N THR A 198 -59.49 49.14 29.37
CA THR A 198 -59.86 50.28 30.21
C THR A 198 -58.75 51.34 30.25
N THR A 199 -59.09 52.55 30.71
CA THR A 199 -58.10 53.61 30.91
C THR A 199 -57.11 53.19 31.99
N ASN A 200 -55.81 53.38 31.74
CA ASN A 200 -54.74 52.80 32.55
C ASN A 200 -54.92 51.27 32.71
N GLY A 201 -55.38 50.59 31.66
CA GLY A 201 -55.50 49.13 31.60
C GLY A 201 -54.24 48.44 31.07
N LEU A 202 -54.28 47.11 30.92
CA LEU A 202 -53.11 46.31 30.54
C LEU A 202 -52.49 46.80 29.22
N LYS A 203 -53.32 47.09 28.20
CA LYS A 203 -52.81 47.59 26.92
C LYS A 203 -52.09 48.93 27.08
N TRP A 204 -52.65 49.84 27.89
CA TRP A 204 -52.02 51.13 28.13
C TRP A 204 -50.67 50.97 28.83
N LEU A 205 -50.56 50.04 29.79
CA LEU A 205 -49.32 49.77 30.50
C LEU A 205 -48.22 49.32 29.52
N GLU A 206 -48.53 48.35 28.66
CA GLU A 206 -47.59 47.82 27.67
C GLU A 206 -47.16 48.91 26.67
N ASP A 207 -48.12 49.66 26.13
CA ASP A 207 -47.82 50.77 25.21
C ASP A 207 -46.96 51.85 25.88
N PHE A 208 -47.26 52.18 27.14
CA PHE A 208 -46.52 53.18 27.90
C PHE A 208 -45.10 52.70 28.23
N ALA A 209 -44.94 51.46 28.67
CA ALA A 209 -43.64 50.90 28.97
C ALA A 209 -42.74 50.79 27.72
N ALA A 210 -43.30 50.35 26.61
CA ALA A 210 -42.62 50.30 25.32
C ALA A 210 -42.15 51.69 24.86
N ALA A 211 -43.00 52.72 25.00
CA ALA A 211 -42.65 54.10 24.66
C ALA A 211 -41.48 54.67 25.50
N HIS A 212 -41.26 54.12 26.69
CA HIS A 212 -40.20 54.49 27.63
C HIS A 212 -39.01 53.50 27.64
N GLY A 213 -39.02 52.49 26.77
CA GLY A 213 -37.97 51.47 26.70
C GLY A 213 -37.80 50.67 27.98
N LYS A 214 -38.90 50.42 28.71
CA LYS A 214 -38.92 49.68 29.98
C LYS A 214 -39.71 48.38 29.84
N GLN A 215 -39.35 47.39 30.65
CA GLN A 215 -40.19 46.20 30.81
C GLN A 215 -41.37 46.49 31.74
N THR A 216 -42.50 45.84 31.46
CA THR A 216 -43.66 45.83 32.35
C THR A 216 -43.45 44.89 33.52
N ALA A 217 -44.14 45.16 34.62
CA ALA A 217 -44.29 44.24 35.74
C ALA A 217 -45.75 44.16 36.18
N TYR A 218 -46.24 42.97 36.46
CA TYR A 218 -47.59 42.76 37.01
C TYR A 218 -47.49 42.45 38.48
N SER A 219 -47.47 43.52 39.24
CA SER A 219 -46.93 43.57 40.58
C SER A 219 -47.82 42.99 41.64
N GLU A 220 -49.12 43.09 41.42
CA GLU A 220 -50.13 42.33 42.13
C GLU A 220 -51.28 42.04 41.16
N TRP A 221 -51.68 40.78 41.06
CA TRP A 221 -52.92 40.44 40.38
C TRP A 221 -53.65 39.29 41.05
N GLY A 222 -54.98 39.30 40.99
CA GLY A 222 -55.78 38.34 41.75
C GLY A 222 -57.18 38.12 41.21
N VAL A 223 -57.74 36.96 41.53
CA VAL A 223 -59.14 36.58 41.26
C VAL A 223 -59.76 35.99 42.53
N ASN A 224 -61.07 36.16 42.74
CA ASN A 224 -61.74 35.66 43.96
C ASN A 224 -62.95 34.74 43.68
N SER A 225 -62.97 34.12 42.50
CA SER A 225 -64.09 33.30 42.01
C SER A 225 -63.61 31.96 41.45
N SER A 226 -64.36 30.90 41.73
CA SER A 226 -64.11 29.57 41.15
C SER A 226 -64.37 29.52 39.64
N ALA A 227 -65.14 30.47 39.09
CA ALA A 227 -65.39 30.59 37.66
C ALA A 227 -64.24 31.27 36.89
N ALA A 228 -63.10 31.53 37.54
CA ALA A 228 -62.02 32.34 36.96
C ALA A 228 -61.05 31.62 36.03
N SER A 229 -61.24 30.33 35.77
CA SER A 229 -60.39 29.57 34.84
C SER A 229 -60.17 30.27 33.48
N PRO A 230 -61.20 30.78 32.77
CA PRO A 230 -60.99 31.46 31.49
C PRO A 230 -60.23 32.80 31.63
N PHE A 231 -60.43 33.52 32.73
CA PHE A 231 -59.71 34.76 33.01
C PHE A 231 -58.22 34.48 33.24
N ILE A 232 -57.90 33.48 34.06
CA ILE A 232 -56.52 33.05 34.34
C ILE A 232 -55.80 32.61 33.05
N ALA A 233 -56.48 31.87 32.18
CA ALA A 233 -55.93 31.45 30.89
C ALA A 233 -55.60 32.64 29.97
N LEU A 234 -56.47 33.65 29.92
CA LEU A 234 -56.22 34.86 29.14
C LEU A 234 -55.11 35.73 29.73
N VAL A 235 -54.99 35.79 31.06
CA VAL A 235 -53.85 36.44 31.73
C VAL A 235 -52.55 35.72 31.40
N LYS A 236 -52.53 34.38 31.43
CA LYS A 236 -51.34 33.60 31.02
C LYS A 236 -50.96 33.90 29.57
N GLN A 237 -51.92 33.87 28.65
CA GLN A 237 -51.70 34.21 27.25
C GLN A 237 -51.17 35.65 27.10
N TRP A 238 -51.67 36.59 27.89
CA TRP A 238 -51.20 37.97 27.89
C TRP A 238 -49.74 38.06 28.32
N PHE A 239 -49.36 37.41 29.43
CA PHE A 239 -47.96 37.40 29.88
C PHE A 239 -47.05 36.71 28.87
N ASP A 240 -47.48 35.58 28.29
CA ASP A 240 -46.71 34.87 27.26
C ASP A 240 -46.46 35.71 26.00
N THR A 241 -47.37 36.64 25.68
CA THR A 241 -47.28 37.47 24.48
C THR A 241 -46.59 38.82 24.71
N HIS A 242 -46.37 39.23 25.97
CA HIS A 242 -45.81 40.56 26.31
C HIS A 242 -44.52 40.49 27.14
N ASP A 243 -44.12 39.30 27.60
CA ASP A 243 -42.90 39.01 28.38
C ASP A 243 -42.60 40.05 29.49
N PRO A 244 -43.53 40.31 30.43
CA PRO A 244 -43.25 41.18 31.57
C PRO A 244 -42.07 40.63 32.39
N ALA A 245 -41.33 41.51 33.05
CA ALA A 245 -40.18 41.14 33.90
C ALA A 245 -40.58 40.16 35.00
N TYR A 246 -41.72 40.42 35.64
CA TYR A 246 -42.34 39.51 36.59
C TYR A 246 -43.84 39.70 36.69
N ALA A 247 -44.52 38.66 37.18
CA ALA A 247 -45.93 38.69 37.53
C ALA A 247 -46.17 37.99 38.88
N ILE A 248 -46.75 38.71 39.85
CA ILE A 248 -46.97 38.24 41.22
C ILE A 248 -48.46 38.09 41.49
N TYR A 249 -48.90 36.87 41.71
CA TYR A 249 -50.30 36.58 42.06
C TYR A 249 -50.58 36.81 43.55
N TRP A 250 -51.73 37.38 43.88
CA TRP A 250 -52.18 37.60 45.26
C TRP A 250 -52.72 36.31 45.89
N ASP A 251 -51.82 35.45 46.39
CA ASP A 251 -52.17 34.19 47.06
C ASP A 251 -52.44 34.39 48.57
N SER A 252 -53.35 35.33 48.89
CA SER A 252 -53.73 35.66 50.26
C SER A 252 -55.23 35.92 50.34
N ASN A 253 -55.79 35.78 51.55
CA ASN A 253 -57.17 36.18 51.88
C ASN A 253 -57.22 37.49 52.69
N ALA A 254 -56.07 38.10 52.97
CA ALA A 254 -56.01 39.44 53.56
C ALA A 254 -56.42 40.48 52.52
N ASP A 255 -57.33 41.40 52.88
CA ASP A 255 -57.89 42.50 52.06
C ASP A 255 -58.65 42.09 50.77
N PHE A 256 -58.20 41.03 50.09
CA PHE A 256 -58.83 40.41 48.92
C PHE A 256 -58.82 38.89 49.11
N ALA A 257 -59.97 38.23 48.91
CA ALA A 257 -60.13 36.78 49.09
C ALA A 257 -59.61 35.98 47.87
N GLY A 258 -58.30 36.03 47.64
CA GLY A 258 -57.63 35.52 46.43
C GLY A 258 -56.78 34.27 46.62
N LYS A 259 -56.74 33.65 47.81
CA LYS A 259 -55.89 32.49 48.06
C LYS A 259 -56.32 31.30 47.18
N LEU A 260 -55.46 30.88 46.25
CA LEU A 260 -55.66 29.71 45.38
C LEU A 260 -55.04 28.45 45.98
N SER A 261 -53.96 28.59 46.75
CA SER A 261 -53.18 27.48 47.31
C SER A 261 -53.88 26.68 48.40
N ASP A 262 -54.98 27.17 48.94
CA ASP A 262 -55.85 26.43 49.87
C ASP A 262 -56.89 25.54 49.15
N GLY A 263 -56.98 25.64 47.82
CA GLY A 263 -57.87 24.87 46.96
C GLY A 263 -59.35 25.27 47.03
N VAL A 264 -59.73 26.29 47.82
CA VAL A 264 -61.13 26.69 48.03
C VAL A 264 -61.77 27.22 46.74
N LEU A 265 -60.98 27.82 45.84
CA LEU A 265 -61.45 28.34 44.55
C LEU A 265 -61.54 27.26 43.45
N GLY A 266 -61.31 25.98 43.76
CA GLY A 266 -61.61 24.84 42.89
C GLY A 266 -60.98 24.92 41.49
N ALA A 267 -61.82 24.96 40.45
CA ALA A 267 -61.37 24.98 39.05
C ALA A 267 -60.40 26.12 38.72
N ALA A 268 -60.53 27.28 39.37
CA ALA A 268 -59.59 28.38 39.22
C ALA A 268 -58.20 28.01 39.77
N SER A 269 -58.13 27.36 40.93
CA SER A 269 -56.89 26.83 41.51
C SER A 269 -56.25 25.80 40.58
N ASP A 270 -57.01 24.83 40.08
CA ASP A 270 -56.48 23.80 39.17
C ASP A 270 -55.93 24.41 37.87
N THR A 271 -56.64 25.41 37.31
CA THR A 271 -56.22 26.10 36.09
C THR A 271 -54.94 26.90 36.30
N PHE A 272 -54.84 27.64 37.42
CA PHE A 272 -53.62 28.37 37.75
C PHE A 272 -52.43 27.43 37.90
N ARG A 273 -52.60 26.33 38.67
CA ARG A 273 -51.54 25.32 38.84
C ARG A 273 -51.11 24.71 37.50
N ALA A 274 -52.05 24.43 36.60
CA ALA A 274 -51.73 23.87 35.27
C ALA A 274 -50.95 24.84 34.37
N LEU A 275 -51.21 26.15 34.48
CA LEU A 275 -50.61 27.17 33.61
C LEU A 275 -49.36 27.83 34.18
N PHE A 276 -49.24 27.90 35.50
CA PHE A 276 -48.16 28.62 36.20
C PHE A 276 -47.32 27.73 37.14
N GLY A 277 -47.73 26.47 37.37
CA GLY A 277 -47.00 25.52 38.21
C GLY A 277 -45.77 24.91 37.53
N ALA A 278 -44.97 24.16 38.28
CA ALA A 278 -43.68 23.61 37.84
C ALA A 278 -43.79 22.61 36.65
N THR A 279 -45.00 22.07 36.40
CA THR A 279 -45.29 21.16 35.29
C THR A 279 -46.01 21.84 34.11
N ALA A 280 -46.10 23.18 34.09
CA ALA A 280 -46.79 23.91 33.03
C ALA A 280 -46.06 23.75 31.68
N ALA A 281 -46.81 23.41 30.62
CA ALA A 281 -46.26 23.29 29.27
C ALA A 281 -45.84 24.68 28.73
N LYS A 282 -44.65 24.78 28.14
CA LYS A 282 -44.21 25.98 27.41
C LYS A 282 -45.11 26.19 26.16
N PRO A 283 -45.37 27.42 25.71
CA PRO A 283 -46.15 27.69 24.50
C PRO A 283 -45.55 26.95 23.29
N THR A 284 -46.41 26.28 22.51
CA THR A 284 -46.03 25.52 21.32
C THR A 284 -45.68 26.46 20.17
N PRO A 285 -44.52 26.31 19.53
CA PRO A 285 -44.16 27.05 18.33
C PRO A 285 -45.13 26.79 17.14
N PRO A 286 -45.17 27.67 16.12
CA PRO A 286 -45.99 27.48 14.91
C PRO A 286 -45.52 26.26 14.10
N ILE A 287 -46.48 25.39 13.71
CA ILE A 287 -46.25 24.24 12.85
C ILE A 287 -47.24 24.33 11.68
N GLY A 288 -46.75 24.20 10.45
CA GLY A 288 -47.51 24.16 9.22
C GLY A 288 -48.18 22.81 8.93
N ASP A 289 -48.73 22.68 7.73
CA ASP A 289 -49.36 21.48 7.20
C ASP A 289 -48.76 21.09 5.83
N ALA A 290 -49.48 20.31 5.02
CA ALA A 290 -48.94 19.80 3.75
C ALA A 290 -49.17 20.74 2.55
N GLY A 291 -49.54 22.02 2.79
CA GLY A 291 -49.68 23.02 1.74
C GLY A 291 -48.90 24.29 2.06
N ASP A 292 -48.77 25.16 1.05
CA ASP A 292 -48.00 26.41 1.13
C ASP A 292 -48.51 27.33 2.27
N ASN A 293 -47.70 27.49 3.31
CA ASN A 293 -48.02 28.24 4.51
C ASN A 293 -47.22 29.54 4.61
N VAL A 294 -47.74 30.50 5.36
CA VAL A 294 -46.98 31.68 5.81
C VAL A 294 -46.94 31.65 7.33
N LEU A 295 -45.79 31.25 7.89
CA LEU A 295 -45.58 31.08 9.32
C LEU A 295 -44.70 32.22 9.85
N VAL A 296 -45.03 32.76 11.01
CA VAL A 296 -44.27 33.86 11.64
C VAL A 296 -43.80 33.40 13.01
N ALA A 297 -42.51 33.55 13.31
CA ALA A 297 -41.95 33.17 14.61
C ALA A 297 -42.54 34.01 15.73
N ILE A 298 -42.52 33.45 16.94
CA ILE A 298 -42.85 34.21 18.16
C ILE A 298 -41.63 35.04 18.58
N ASP A 299 -41.86 36.27 19.06
CA ASP A 299 -40.79 37.22 19.44
C ASP A 299 -39.87 36.77 20.61
N ALA A 300 -40.16 35.62 21.24
CA ALA A 300 -39.35 35.06 22.33
C ALA A 300 -38.25 34.09 21.84
N GLY A 301 -38.15 33.86 20.52
CA GLY A 301 -37.39 32.76 19.94
C GLY A 301 -38.17 31.44 19.99
N GLY A 302 -38.23 30.70 18.89
CA GLY A 302 -38.93 29.42 18.81
C GLY A 302 -38.56 28.58 17.59
N ALA A 303 -39.00 27.32 17.58
CA ALA A 303 -38.79 26.40 16.45
C ALA A 303 -40.00 26.40 15.50
N ILE A 304 -39.86 26.93 14.30
CA ILE A 304 -40.91 26.89 13.27
C ILE A 304 -40.69 25.70 12.35
N ASP A 305 -41.76 25.01 11.99
CA ASP A 305 -41.73 23.85 11.09
C ASP A 305 -42.80 24.01 9.99
N GLY A 306 -42.39 24.22 8.75
CA GLY A 306 -43.25 24.42 7.57
C GLY A 306 -44.01 23.16 7.15
N LYS A 307 -43.34 22.01 7.25
CA LYS A 307 -43.79 20.66 6.84
C LYS A 307 -43.65 20.40 5.35
N ALA A 308 -44.71 20.50 4.56
CA ALA A 308 -44.63 20.21 3.14
C ALA A 308 -45.41 21.26 2.35
N GLY A 309 -44.92 21.61 1.17
CA GLY A 309 -45.43 22.76 0.43
C GLY A 309 -44.36 23.83 0.29
N ALA A 310 -44.61 24.85 -0.52
CA ALA A 310 -43.71 25.98 -0.69
C ALA A 310 -44.01 27.05 0.37
N ASP A 311 -43.35 26.94 1.52
CA ASP A 311 -43.65 27.73 2.69
C ASP A 311 -42.89 29.06 2.72
N THR A 312 -43.44 30.03 3.42
CA THR A 312 -42.76 31.27 3.76
C THR A 312 -42.66 31.37 5.29
N LEU A 313 -41.45 31.18 5.80
CA LEU A 313 -41.16 31.25 7.23
C LEU A 313 -40.52 32.60 7.55
N VAL A 314 -41.19 33.42 8.33
CA VAL A 314 -40.79 34.79 8.66
C VAL A 314 -40.25 34.84 10.08
N ALA A 315 -39.02 35.31 10.24
CA ALA A 315 -38.38 35.46 11.54
C ALA A 315 -39.03 36.54 12.41
N GLY A 316 -39.19 36.22 13.69
CA GLY A 316 -39.62 37.13 14.74
C GLY A 316 -38.41 37.78 15.39
N LYS A 317 -38.58 38.37 16.58
CA LYS A 317 -37.45 38.71 17.46
C LYS A 317 -36.97 37.47 18.21
N GLY A 318 -35.70 37.48 18.64
CA GLY A 318 -35.09 36.39 19.38
C GLY A 318 -34.32 35.42 18.48
N ALA A 319 -33.74 34.37 19.08
CA ALA A 319 -33.05 33.34 18.31
C ALA A 319 -34.07 32.28 17.86
N ASP A 320 -34.34 32.23 16.56
CA ASP A 320 -35.31 31.31 15.97
C ASP A 320 -34.62 30.07 15.35
N ILE A 321 -35.34 28.96 15.30
CA ILE A 321 -34.95 27.73 14.60
C ILE A 321 -36.00 27.47 13.53
N PHE A 322 -35.60 27.35 12.27
CA PHE A 322 -36.49 27.12 11.14
C PHE A 322 -36.25 25.73 10.54
N THR A 323 -37.34 25.03 10.30
CA THR A 323 -37.40 23.81 9.50
C THR A 323 -38.39 24.07 8.38
N GLY A 324 -37.95 24.11 7.12
CA GLY A 324 -38.83 24.32 5.97
C GLY A 324 -39.66 23.06 5.67
N GLY A 325 -38.98 21.92 5.61
CA GLY A 325 -39.53 20.66 5.18
C GLY A 325 -39.43 20.48 3.67
N SER A 326 -40.37 19.75 3.06
CA SER A 326 -40.31 19.45 1.63
C SER A 326 -41.05 20.49 0.79
N GLY A 327 -40.36 21.17 -0.11
CA GLY A 327 -40.93 22.16 -1.02
C GLY A 327 -39.96 23.30 -1.26
N HIS A 328 -40.36 24.30 -2.05
CA HIS A 328 -39.54 25.49 -2.29
C HIS A 328 -39.80 26.56 -1.21
N ASP A 329 -38.99 26.56 -0.16
CA ASP A 329 -39.25 27.39 1.01
C ASP A 329 -38.53 28.74 0.96
N ILE A 330 -39.17 29.76 1.54
CA ILE A 330 -38.62 31.11 1.69
C ILE A 330 -38.46 31.45 3.16
N PHE A 331 -37.21 31.52 3.62
CA PHE A 331 -36.84 31.97 4.96
C PHE A 331 -36.58 33.47 4.94
N ARG A 332 -37.47 34.26 5.54
CA ARG A 332 -37.45 35.73 5.49
C ARG A 332 -37.02 36.34 6.83
N PHE A 333 -35.97 37.13 6.80
CA PHE A 333 -35.38 37.75 7.99
C PHE A 333 -35.54 39.28 8.00
N THR A 334 -35.77 39.82 9.19
CA THR A 334 -35.93 41.26 9.41
C THR A 334 -34.94 41.81 10.44
N ALA A 335 -34.82 43.13 10.51
CA ALA A 335 -33.93 43.83 11.43
C ALA A 335 -34.30 43.57 12.90
N GLY A 336 -33.31 43.26 13.74
CA GLY A 336 -33.54 42.96 15.15
C GLY A 336 -34.07 41.54 15.42
N GLY A 337 -33.94 40.64 14.45
CA GLY A 337 -34.28 39.21 14.58
C GLY A 337 -33.42 38.55 15.64
N GLY A 338 -32.11 38.43 15.42
CA GLY A 338 -31.19 37.89 16.42
C GLY A 338 -30.19 36.94 15.78
N LYS A 339 -30.02 35.77 16.39
CA LYS A 339 -29.14 34.71 15.88
C LYS A 339 -29.99 33.50 15.54
N ASP A 340 -30.23 33.28 14.27
CA ASP A 340 -31.19 32.32 13.79
C ASP A 340 -30.51 31.09 13.19
N VAL A 341 -31.23 29.97 13.16
CA VAL A 341 -30.76 28.69 12.63
C VAL A 341 -31.78 28.13 11.64
N ILE A 342 -31.34 27.72 10.46
CA ILE A 342 -32.14 26.92 9.52
C ILE A 342 -31.59 25.49 9.54
N THR A 343 -32.45 24.51 9.82
CA THR A 343 -32.03 23.13 10.09
C THR A 343 -31.95 22.23 8.86
N ASP A 344 -32.64 22.61 7.79
CA ASP A 344 -32.93 21.73 6.66
C ASP A 344 -32.98 22.50 5.33
N PHE A 345 -32.21 23.58 5.21
CA PHE A 345 -32.13 24.37 3.99
C PHE A 345 -31.70 23.48 2.80
N GLY A 346 -32.63 23.23 1.87
CA GLY A 346 -32.50 22.33 0.72
C GLY A 346 -33.10 20.93 0.87
N ALA A 347 -33.80 20.62 1.96
CA ALA A 347 -34.37 19.30 2.24
C ALA A 347 -35.66 19.02 1.44
N GLY A 348 -35.57 18.91 0.11
CA GLY A 348 -36.74 18.61 -0.72
C GLY A 348 -36.49 18.52 -2.22
N GLY A 349 -35.28 18.88 -2.68
CA GLY A 349 -34.95 18.98 -4.10
C GLY A 349 -35.30 20.30 -4.75
N ASP A 350 -35.60 21.29 -3.90
CA ASP A 350 -36.26 22.52 -4.28
C ASP A 350 -35.41 23.71 -3.86
N ALA A 351 -35.37 24.72 -4.74
CA ALA A 351 -34.61 25.96 -4.64
C ALA A 351 -35.04 26.86 -3.46
N ASP A 352 -34.80 26.40 -2.24
CA ASP A 352 -34.98 27.19 -1.04
C ASP A 352 -34.25 28.53 -1.16
N ALA A 353 -34.86 29.56 -0.58
CA ALA A 353 -34.37 30.91 -0.67
C ALA A 353 -34.35 31.58 0.70
N ILE A 354 -33.25 32.29 0.96
CA ILE A 354 -33.11 33.19 2.09
C ILE A 354 -33.39 34.60 1.58
N ASP A 355 -34.42 35.23 2.12
CA ASP A 355 -34.76 36.63 1.88
C ASP A 355 -34.30 37.49 3.04
N VAL A 356 -33.19 38.21 2.84
CA VAL A 356 -32.64 39.21 3.78
C VAL A 356 -32.76 40.62 3.25
N SER A 357 -33.69 40.87 2.31
CA SER A 357 -33.86 42.18 1.67
C SER A 357 -34.12 43.32 2.66
N ALA A 358 -34.69 43.03 3.83
CA ALA A 358 -34.85 43.99 4.92
C ALA A 358 -33.51 44.33 5.61
N LEU A 359 -32.66 43.34 5.86
CA LEU A 359 -31.34 43.52 6.48
C LEU A 359 -30.37 44.26 5.54
N LEU A 360 -30.40 43.95 4.24
CA LEU A 360 -29.55 44.62 3.25
C LEU A 360 -29.81 46.13 3.15
N LYS A 361 -31.04 46.59 3.44
CA LYS A 361 -31.40 48.03 3.46
C LYS A 361 -30.75 48.80 4.61
N MET A 362 -30.29 48.12 5.67
CA MET A 362 -29.64 48.76 6.81
C MET A 362 -28.15 49.09 6.55
N GLY A 363 -27.60 48.60 5.44
CA GLY A 363 -26.22 48.87 5.01
C GLY A 363 -25.20 47.86 5.59
N GLY A 364 -24.08 47.72 4.87
CA GLY A 364 -23.03 46.73 5.14
C GLY A 364 -23.20 45.45 4.32
N LYS A 365 -22.09 44.90 3.82
CA LYS A 365 -22.11 43.63 3.07
C LYS A 365 -22.07 42.47 4.05
N PRO A 366 -22.98 41.50 3.94
CA PRO A 366 -22.93 40.30 4.76
C PRO A 366 -21.67 39.48 4.44
N THR A 367 -21.18 38.75 5.44
CA THR A 367 -20.00 37.88 5.32
C THR A 367 -20.35 36.45 5.68
N LEU A 368 -19.93 35.49 4.87
CA LEU A 368 -20.09 34.06 5.15
C LEU A 368 -18.88 33.54 5.92
N ALA A 369 -19.12 32.70 6.93
CA ALA A 369 -18.11 32.01 7.70
C ALA A 369 -18.50 30.53 7.86
N THR A 370 -17.56 29.62 7.65
CA THR A 370 -17.77 28.19 7.93
C THR A 370 -17.47 27.91 9.39
N VAL A 371 -18.41 27.29 10.12
CA VAL A 371 -18.26 26.90 11.53
C VAL A 371 -18.61 25.42 11.65
N GLY A 372 -17.60 24.56 11.78
CA GLY A 372 -17.84 23.11 11.72
C GLY A 372 -18.36 22.70 10.33
N ALA A 373 -19.51 22.02 10.30
CA ALA A 373 -20.21 21.65 9.06
C ALA A 373 -21.23 22.71 8.60
N ASP A 374 -21.40 23.79 9.37
CA ASP A 374 -22.45 24.79 9.15
C ASP A 374 -21.89 26.03 8.46
N THR A 375 -22.76 26.74 7.73
CA THR A 375 -22.47 28.06 7.16
C THR A 375 -23.16 29.15 7.96
N VAL A 376 -22.40 30.13 8.44
CA VAL A 376 -22.91 31.28 9.20
C VAL A 376 -22.82 32.54 8.35
N ILE A 377 -23.96 33.15 8.07
CA ILE A 377 -24.08 34.45 7.40
C ILE A 377 -24.14 35.53 8.49
N ASN A 378 -23.14 36.41 8.53
CA ASN A 378 -23.04 37.49 9.51
C ASN A 378 -23.38 38.84 8.89
N PHE A 379 -24.14 39.65 9.61
CA PHE A 379 -24.53 41.01 9.21
C PHE A 379 -23.87 42.06 10.10
N SER A 380 -23.62 43.25 9.55
CA SER A 380 -22.97 44.36 10.28
C SER A 380 -23.82 44.94 11.41
N THR A 381 -25.11 44.62 11.43
CA THR A 381 -26.10 44.99 12.44
C THR A 381 -26.02 44.10 13.70
N GLY A 382 -25.28 42.98 13.63
CA GLY A 382 -25.05 42.05 14.74
C GLY A 382 -25.82 40.73 14.65
N GLU A 383 -26.76 40.63 13.71
CA GLU A 383 -27.54 39.43 13.40
C GLU A 383 -26.70 38.39 12.67
N SER A 384 -27.08 37.12 12.83
CA SER A 384 -26.47 36.00 12.10
C SER A 384 -27.48 34.93 11.76
N ILE A 385 -27.36 34.33 10.59
CA ILE A 385 -28.15 33.15 10.17
C ILE A 385 -27.19 31.97 10.04
N THR A 386 -27.48 30.87 10.74
CA THR A 386 -26.71 29.62 10.66
C THR A 386 -27.49 28.62 9.81
N LEU A 387 -26.87 28.14 8.74
CA LEU A 387 -27.40 27.08 7.89
C LEU A 387 -26.75 25.77 8.32
N GLN A 388 -27.53 24.92 8.99
CA GLN A 388 -27.03 23.69 9.57
C GLN A 388 -26.70 22.68 8.47
N GLY A 389 -25.48 22.15 8.47
CA GLY A 389 -25.02 21.16 7.50
C GLY A 389 -24.91 21.64 6.05
N VAL A 390 -25.03 22.95 5.80
CA VAL A 390 -24.92 23.52 4.45
C VAL A 390 -23.51 24.03 4.21
N ASP A 391 -22.88 23.55 3.14
CA ASP A 391 -21.60 24.08 2.65
C ASP A 391 -21.82 25.44 1.95
N ALA A 392 -21.02 26.44 2.32
CA ALA A 392 -21.14 27.79 1.76
C ALA A 392 -20.97 27.84 0.22
N ARG A 393 -20.29 26.85 -0.37
CA ARG A 393 -20.14 26.70 -1.82
C ARG A 393 -21.43 26.29 -2.53
N ASN A 394 -22.41 25.77 -1.79
CA ASN A 394 -23.73 25.42 -2.30
C ASN A 394 -24.69 26.63 -2.30
N LEU A 395 -24.21 27.82 -1.94
CA LEU A 395 -25.03 29.03 -1.93
C LEU A 395 -24.72 29.93 -3.14
N GLU A 396 -25.78 30.36 -3.81
CA GLU A 396 -25.73 31.36 -4.87
C GLU A 396 -26.35 32.67 -4.36
N ALA A 397 -25.58 33.76 -4.41
CA ALA A 397 -26.05 35.07 -3.99
C ALA A 397 -27.05 35.65 -4.99
N THR A 398 -28.19 36.14 -4.49
CA THR A 398 -29.23 36.81 -5.26
C THR A 398 -29.33 38.28 -4.88
N ALA A 399 -30.22 39.04 -5.55
CA ALA A 399 -30.45 40.44 -5.21
C ALA A 399 -31.05 40.64 -3.80
N THR A 400 -31.70 39.62 -3.25
CA THR A 400 -32.43 39.67 -1.97
C THR A 400 -31.81 38.81 -0.87
N GLY A 401 -30.85 37.94 -1.20
CA GLY A 401 -30.16 37.08 -0.23
C GLY A 401 -29.42 35.94 -0.91
N TRP A 402 -29.79 34.70 -0.63
CA TRP A 402 -29.16 33.50 -1.18
C TRP A 402 -30.20 32.46 -1.59
N THR A 403 -29.85 31.64 -2.56
CA THR A 403 -30.54 30.41 -2.90
C THR A 403 -29.51 29.28 -3.03
N LEU A 404 -29.96 28.06 -3.30
CA LEU A 404 -29.07 26.95 -3.58
C LEU A 404 -28.44 27.09 -4.97
N SER A 405 -27.14 26.81 -5.05
CA SER A 405 -26.43 26.71 -6.31
C SER A 405 -26.88 25.46 -7.06
N THR A 406 -26.94 25.53 -8.39
CA THR A 406 -27.09 24.33 -9.23
C THR A 406 -25.83 23.45 -9.20
N THR A 407 -24.75 23.86 -8.55
CA THR A 407 -23.56 23.04 -8.30
C THR A 407 -23.52 22.62 -6.84
N VAL A 408 -23.60 21.32 -6.60
CA VAL A 408 -23.60 20.72 -5.27
C VAL A 408 -22.21 20.25 -4.89
N PHE A 409 -21.73 20.69 -3.74
CA PHE A 409 -20.57 20.15 -3.03
C PHE A 409 -21.08 19.32 -1.86
N SER A 410 -20.79 18.01 -1.86
CA SER A 410 -21.28 17.10 -0.82
C SER A 410 -20.17 16.28 -0.19
N SER A 411 -20.12 16.26 1.14
CA SER A 411 -19.20 15.40 1.92
C SER A 411 -19.76 14.00 2.21
N THR A 412 -21.00 13.74 1.82
CA THR A 412 -21.69 12.45 1.90
C THR A 412 -22.17 12.03 0.52
N ASP A 413 -22.65 10.79 0.41
CA ASP A 413 -23.22 10.31 -0.85
C ASP A 413 -24.40 11.19 -1.28
N HIS A 414 -24.50 11.49 -2.57
CA HIS A 414 -25.48 12.45 -3.10
C HIS A 414 -26.08 11.99 -4.43
N VAL A 415 -27.36 12.27 -4.60
CA VAL A 415 -28.10 12.09 -5.87
C VAL A 415 -28.60 13.46 -6.28
N LEU A 416 -28.24 13.90 -7.48
CA LEU A 416 -28.72 15.17 -8.00
C LEU A 416 -30.24 15.11 -8.17
N ILE A 417 -30.95 16.09 -7.62
CA ILE A 417 -32.41 16.17 -7.65
C ILE A 417 -32.86 17.51 -8.25
N GLY A 418 -34.06 17.52 -8.84
CA GLY A 418 -34.67 18.73 -9.40
C GLY A 418 -33.76 19.46 -10.41
N ASP A 419 -33.44 20.71 -10.10
CA ASP A 419 -32.67 21.62 -10.96
C ASP A 419 -31.16 21.61 -10.70
N GLU A 420 -30.66 20.75 -9.82
CA GLU A 420 -29.22 20.56 -9.65
C GLU A 420 -28.57 20.10 -10.97
N ARG A 421 -27.38 20.60 -11.27
CA ARG A 421 -26.69 20.38 -12.56
C ARG A 421 -25.31 19.77 -12.41
N ASN A 422 -24.58 20.10 -11.34
CA ASN A 422 -23.22 19.62 -11.16
C ASN A 422 -23.04 19.07 -9.75
N LEU A 423 -22.20 18.05 -9.61
CA LEU A 423 -21.86 17.43 -8.34
C LEU A 423 -20.34 17.42 -8.15
N THR A 424 -19.88 17.80 -6.97
CA THR A 424 -18.50 17.60 -6.51
C THR A 424 -18.51 16.89 -5.17
N LEU A 425 -18.02 15.66 -5.14
CA LEU A 425 -17.87 14.90 -3.91
C LEU A 425 -16.66 15.42 -3.11
N ALA A 426 -16.77 15.36 -1.79
CA ALA A 426 -15.75 15.76 -0.83
C ALA A 426 -15.75 14.81 0.37
N GLY A 427 -14.80 14.98 1.28
CA GLY A 427 -14.77 14.24 2.55
C GLY A 427 -14.81 12.71 2.37
N THR A 428 -15.82 12.08 2.97
CA THR A 428 -15.99 10.63 3.00
C THR A 428 -16.98 10.10 1.97
N ALA A 429 -17.57 10.96 1.14
CA ALA A 429 -18.52 10.55 0.10
C ALA A 429 -17.87 9.55 -0.86
N ARG A 430 -18.64 8.55 -1.29
CA ARG A 430 -18.22 7.55 -2.27
C ARG A 430 -19.20 7.41 -3.43
N MET A 431 -20.47 7.81 -3.28
CA MET A 431 -21.48 7.67 -4.33
C MET A 431 -21.99 9.03 -4.79
N GLY A 432 -22.00 9.24 -6.10
CA GLY A 432 -22.52 10.45 -6.74
C GLY A 432 -23.35 10.09 -7.96
N THR A 433 -24.63 10.42 -7.94
CA THR A 433 -25.55 10.14 -9.06
C THR A 433 -26.07 11.45 -9.64
N GLY A 434 -26.04 11.58 -10.96
CA GLY A 434 -26.63 12.69 -11.71
C GLY A 434 -28.14 12.55 -11.88
N ASN A 435 -28.70 13.35 -12.78
CA ASN A 435 -30.11 13.36 -13.14
C ASN A 435 -30.27 13.27 -14.67
N ASP A 436 -31.42 13.68 -15.21
CA ASP A 436 -31.69 13.60 -16.66
C ASP A 436 -31.07 14.77 -17.46
N ALA A 437 -30.35 15.68 -16.81
CA ALA A 437 -29.67 16.82 -17.45
C ALA A 437 -28.21 16.49 -17.75
N ALA A 438 -27.59 17.23 -18.67
CA ALA A 438 -26.13 17.16 -18.87
C ALA A 438 -25.39 17.65 -17.62
N ASN A 439 -24.83 16.73 -16.85
CA ASN A 439 -24.19 16.98 -15.57
C ASN A 439 -22.66 17.03 -15.66
N VAL A 440 -22.04 17.77 -14.72
CA VAL A 440 -20.61 17.63 -14.41
C VAL A 440 -20.47 16.97 -13.05
N ILE A 441 -19.90 15.76 -13.00
CA ILE A 441 -19.77 14.96 -11.78
C ILE A 441 -18.28 14.75 -11.47
N ILE A 442 -17.82 15.32 -10.36
CA ILE A 442 -16.43 15.29 -9.91
C ILE A 442 -16.35 14.47 -8.63
N GLY A 443 -15.57 13.39 -8.67
CA GLY A 443 -15.22 12.58 -7.52
C GLY A 443 -14.19 13.23 -6.60
N ASN A 444 -13.92 12.58 -5.47
CA ASN A 444 -12.89 12.95 -4.51
C ASN A 444 -11.65 12.03 -4.65
N THR A 445 -10.86 11.89 -3.59
CA THR A 445 -9.65 11.03 -3.61
C THR A 445 -9.93 9.59 -3.18
N ASN A 446 -11.17 9.27 -2.80
CA ASN A 446 -11.58 7.91 -2.43
C ASN A 446 -12.04 7.14 -3.68
N ASP A 447 -12.16 5.82 -3.56
CA ASP A 447 -12.82 5.01 -4.59
C ASP A 447 -14.30 5.42 -4.69
N ASN A 448 -14.69 6.02 -5.82
CA ASN A 448 -16.03 6.54 -6.05
C ASN A 448 -16.85 5.67 -7.00
N VAL A 449 -18.18 5.70 -6.82
CA VAL A 449 -19.17 5.16 -7.74
C VAL A 449 -19.98 6.34 -8.27
N LEU A 450 -19.76 6.68 -9.54
CA LEU A 450 -20.35 7.84 -10.20
C LEU A 450 -21.31 7.37 -11.29
N SER A 451 -22.53 7.90 -11.32
CA SER A 451 -23.52 7.60 -12.35
C SER A 451 -24.07 8.90 -12.93
N GLY A 452 -24.17 9.01 -14.26
CA GLY A 452 -24.62 10.21 -14.97
C GLY A 452 -26.13 10.29 -15.06
N GLY A 453 -26.75 9.19 -15.49
CA GLY A 453 -28.19 9.14 -15.71
C GLY A 453 -28.48 9.30 -17.20
N ALA A 454 -29.25 10.34 -17.55
CA ALA A 454 -29.46 10.69 -18.96
C ALA A 454 -28.85 12.07 -19.22
N GLY A 455 -28.36 12.30 -20.43
CA GLY A 455 -27.70 13.56 -20.74
C GLY A 455 -26.34 13.33 -21.39
N ASN A 456 -25.62 14.40 -21.68
CA ASN A 456 -24.23 14.27 -22.14
C ASN A 456 -23.34 14.70 -20.98
N ASP A 457 -22.96 13.76 -20.14
CA ASP A 457 -22.35 14.03 -18.85
C ASP A 457 -20.82 14.10 -18.95
N VAL A 458 -20.23 14.84 -18.02
CA VAL A 458 -18.79 14.97 -17.87
C VAL A 458 -18.37 14.49 -16.50
N PHE A 459 -17.53 13.46 -16.46
CA PHE A 459 -17.03 12.89 -15.22
C PHE A 459 -15.57 13.27 -15.00
N LYS A 460 -15.20 13.45 -13.75
CA LYS A 460 -13.82 13.45 -13.31
C LYS A 460 -13.71 12.54 -12.10
N GLY A 461 -13.11 11.35 -12.26
CA GLY A 461 -13.06 10.34 -11.22
C GLY A 461 -12.33 10.81 -9.96
N GLY A 462 -11.23 11.56 -10.13
CA GLY A 462 -10.36 11.93 -9.01
C GLY A 462 -9.41 10.77 -8.68
N GLY A 463 -8.89 10.75 -7.45
CA GLY A 463 -7.96 9.70 -7.02
C GLY A 463 -8.64 8.35 -6.80
N GLY A 464 -7.86 7.29 -6.61
CA GLY A 464 -8.40 5.97 -6.24
C GLY A 464 -8.97 5.18 -7.42
N ILE A 465 -9.79 4.16 -7.12
CA ILE A 465 -10.45 3.29 -8.10
C ILE A 465 -11.92 3.71 -8.26
N ASN A 466 -12.26 4.31 -9.38
CA ASN A 466 -13.60 4.83 -9.62
C ASN A 466 -14.39 3.91 -10.54
N LEU A 467 -15.65 3.67 -10.22
CA LEU A 467 -16.63 3.07 -11.12
C LEU A 467 -17.50 4.18 -11.67
N ILE A 468 -17.48 4.38 -12.99
CA ILE A 468 -18.19 5.46 -13.67
C ILE A 468 -19.14 4.84 -14.69
N ASP A 469 -20.42 5.17 -14.56
CA ASP A 469 -21.46 4.82 -15.53
C ASP A 469 -22.06 6.09 -16.13
N GLY A 470 -21.82 6.34 -17.42
CA GLY A 470 -22.39 7.50 -18.10
C GLY A 470 -23.91 7.42 -18.26
N GLY A 471 -24.46 6.22 -18.34
CA GLY A 471 -25.88 6.03 -18.62
C GLY A 471 -26.22 6.27 -20.09
N THR A 472 -27.24 7.08 -20.37
CA THR A 472 -27.70 7.33 -21.74
C THR A 472 -27.27 8.70 -22.25
N GLY A 473 -26.61 8.73 -23.40
CA GLY A 473 -26.23 9.96 -24.10
C GLY A 473 -24.83 9.84 -24.65
N ILE A 474 -24.07 10.93 -24.70
CA ILE A 474 -22.66 10.93 -25.11
C ILE A 474 -21.80 11.48 -23.98
N ASP A 475 -21.28 10.56 -23.19
CA ASP A 475 -20.62 10.86 -21.92
C ASP A 475 -19.10 10.95 -22.07
N THR A 476 -18.49 11.76 -21.23
CA THR A 476 -17.08 12.14 -21.35
C THR A 476 -16.34 12.03 -20.02
N LEU A 477 -15.29 11.21 -19.97
CA LEU A 477 -14.32 11.24 -18.87
C LEU A 477 -13.32 12.39 -19.07
N GLN A 478 -13.12 13.23 -18.07
CA GLN A 478 -12.13 14.29 -18.07
C GLN A 478 -10.92 13.92 -17.21
N LEU A 479 -9.73 14.01 -17.81
CA LEU A 479 -8.44 13.68 -17.19
C LEU A 479 -7.55 14.92 -17.10
N ASP A 480 -6.79 15.04 -16.01
CA ASP A 480 -5.94 16.21 -15.74
C ASP A 480 -4.50 16.08 -16.29
N GLY A 481 -4.02 14.86 -16.53
CA GLY A 481 -2.65 14.59 -16.96
C GLY A 481 -2.39 14.69 -18.46
N LYS A 482 -1.23 14.19 -18.91
CA LYS A 482 -0.89 14.08 -20.34
C LYS A 482 -1.29 12.70 -20.86
N LEU A 483 -1.52 12.59 -22.17
CA LEU A 483 -1.89 11.33 -22.84
C LEU A 483 -1.00 10.14 -22.43
N ALA A 484 0.31 10.37 -22.31
CA ALA A 484 1.31 9.36 -21.95
C ALA A 484 1.33 8.96 -20.46
N ASP A 485 0.51 9.61 -19.61
CA ASP A 485 0.38 9.28 -18.18
C ASP A 485 -0.68 8.22 -17.93
N TYR A 486 -1.49 7.92 -18.95
CA TYR A 486 -2.63 7.04 -18.87
C TYR A 486 -2.52 5.90 -19.84
N VAL A 487 -3.03 4.74 -19.42
CA VAL A 487 -3.24 3.56 -20.24
C VAL A 487 -4.70 3.17 -20.21
N VAL A 488 -5.23 2.81 -21.37
CA VAL A 488 -6.61 2.32 -21.49
C VAL A 488 -6.60 0.84 -21.78
N THR A 489 -7.30 0.07 -20.93
CA THR A 489 -7.54 -1.35 -21.14
C THR A 489 -9.01 -1.65 -21.38
N ARG A 490 -9.31 -2.77 -22.03
CA ARG A 490 -10.68 -3.29 -22.17
C ARG A 490 -10.73 -4.77 -21.85
N ASP A 491 -11.61 -5.17 -20.93
CA ASP A 491 -11.80 -6.57 -20.58
C ASP A 491 -12.69 -7.32 -21.60
N THR A 492 -12.85 -8.64 -21.40
CA THR A 492 -13.65 -9.51 -22.27
C THR A 492 -15.14 -9.19 -22.25
N ASN A 493 -15.62 -8.50 -21.22
CA ASN A 493 -17.02 -8.09 -21.08
C ASN A 493 -17.28 -6.71 -21.70
N GLY A 494 -16.24 -6.06 -22.22
CA GLY A 494 -16.31 -4.75 -22.84
C GLY A 494 -16.11 -3.58 -21.87
N THR A 495 -15.87 -3.85 -20.58
CA THR A 495 -15.57 -2.83 -19.58
C THR A 495 -14.27 -2.15 -19.92
N VAL A 496 -14.27 -0.82 -19.91
CA VAL A 496 -13.07 -0.02 -20.21
C VAL A 496 -12.45 0.42 -18.89
N ARG A 497 -11.12 0.37 -18.77
CA ARG A 497 -10.39 0.90 -17.61
C ARG A 497 -9.35 1.90 -18.07
N VAL A 498 -9.35 3.10 -17.50
CA VAL A 498 -8.36 4.15 -17.73
C VAL A 498 -7.48 4.24 -16.48
N VAL A 499 -6.19 4.00 -16.62
CA VAL A 499 -5.28 3.76 -15.50
C VAL A 499 -4.09 4.70 -15.58
N SER A 500 -3.77 5.37 -14.47
CA SER A 500 -2.50 6.08 -14.25
C SER A 500 -1.81 5.53 -13.01
N ALA A 501 -0.71 6.16 -12.57
CA ALA A 501 -0.04 5.80 -11.34
C ALA A 501 -0.86 6.11 -10.07
N SER A 502 -1.82 7.04 -10.13
CA SER A 502 -2.58 7.53 -8.96
C SER A 502 -4.09 7.30 -9.03
N GLU A 503 -4.63 6.93 -10.20
CA GLU A 503 -6.07 6.73 -10.39
C GLU A 503 -6.37 5.59 -11.36
N THR A 504 -7.53 4.95 -11.18
CA THR A 504 -8.09 3.92 -12.08
C THR A 504 -9.58 4.16 -12.25
N ASP A 505 -10.01 4.54 -13.43
CA ASP A 505 -11.42 4.74 -13.76
C ASP A 505 -11.94 3.55 -14.57
N VAL A 506 -12.94 2.85 -14.04
CA VAL A 506 -13.65 1.74 -14.67
C VAL A 506 -14.93 2.30 -15.27
N LEU A 507 -15.01 2.30 -16.60
CA LEU A 507 -16.05 3.00 -17.35
C LEU A 507 -17.06 2.02 -17.95
N THR A 508 -18.33 2.38 -17.79
CA THR A 508 -19.49 1.80 -18.45
C THR A 508 -20.25 2.94 -19.11
N SER A 509 -20.73 2.75 -20.35
CA SER A 509 -21.52 3.77 -21.06
C SER A 509 -20.83 5.15 -21.15
N VAL A 510 -19.51 5.17 -21.36
CA VAL A 510 -18.74 6.42 -21.59
C VAL A 510 -18.04 6.34 -22.93
N GLU A 511 -18.35 7.28 -23.83
CA GLU A 511 -17.92 7.23 -25.23
C GLU A 511 -16.64 8.03 -25.50
N ARG A 512 -16.37 9.04 -24.68
CA ARG A 512 -15.28 10.00 -24.91
C ARG A 512 -14.40 10.19 -23.70
N VAL A 513 -13.18 10.65 -23.98
CA VAL A 513 -12.25 11.18 -22.99
C VAL A 513 -11.83 12.58 -23.43
N THR A 514 -11.67 13.49 -22.49
CA THR A 514 -11.01 14.78 -22.71
C THR A 514 -9.75 14.84 -21.86
N ILE A 515 -8.62 15.06 -22.52
CA ILE A 515 -7.30 15.12 -21.89
C ILE A 515 -6.47 16.23 -22.52
N ALA A 516 -5.87 17.10 -21.70
CA ALA A 516 -5.10 18.27 -22.15
C ALA A 516 -5.82 19.12 -23.23
N GLY A 517 -7.14 19.28 -23.10
CA GLY A 517 -7.99 20.04 -24.04
C GLY A 517 -8.32 19.32 -25.35
N THR A 518 -7.88 18.08 -25.54
CA THR A 518 -8.23 17.24 -26.70
C THR A 518 -9.29 16.23 -26.32
N THR A 519 -10.40 16.18 -27.06
CA THR A 519 -11.44 15.17 -26.90
C THR A 519 -11.25 14.06 -27.92
N LEU A 520 -11.15 12.81 -27.44
CA LEU A 520 -11.01 11.60 -28.24
C LEU A 520 -12.18 10.66 -27.92
N THR A 521 -12.62 9.84 -28.87
CA THR A 521 -13.41 8.67 -28.51
C THR A 521 -12.54 7.70 -27.70
N ILE A 522 -13.16 6.85 -26.88
CA ILE A 522 -12.41 5.81 -26.14
C ILE A 522 -11.56 4.95 -27.08
N GLN A 523 -12.06 4.67 -28.29
CA GLN A 523 -11.29 3.92 -29.29
C GLN A 523 -10.08 4.69 -29.79
N GLN A 524 -10.24 5.97 -30.16
CA GLN A 524 -9.13 6.82 -30.57
C GLN A 524 -8.07 6.95 -29.47
N PHE A 525 -8.48 7.04 -28.20
CA PHE A 525 -7.54 7.07 -27.09
C PHE A 525 -6.75 5.76 -26.99
N ARG A 526 -7.41 4.60 -27.12
CA ARG A 526 -6.73 3.29 -27.13
C ARG A 526 -5.74 3.13 -28.27
N ASP A 527 -6.04 3.68 -29.44
CA ASP A 527 -5.18 3.56 -30.63
C ASP A 527 -3.88 4.37 -30.50
N THR A 528 -3.80 5.33 -29.58
CA THR A 528 -2.59 6.12 -29.30
C THR A 528 -1.63 5.49 -28.28
N GLN A 529 -1.98 4.33 -27.74
CA GLN A 529 -1.27 3.69 -26.62
C GLN A 529 -0.15 2.75 -27.07
N ILE A 530 0.70 2.36 -26.12
CA ILE A 530 1.77 1.39 -26.36
C ILE A 530 1.24 0.04 -26.86
N ASP A 531 2.09 -0.72 -27.57
CA ASP A 531 1.83 -2.13 -27.88
C ASP A 531 2.18 -2.99 -26.66
N GLY A 532 1.14 -3.55 -26.03
CA GLY A 532 1.29 -4.37 -24.83
C GLY A 532 2.01 -5.69 -25.06
N LEU A 533 1.89 -6.29 -26.25
CA LEU A 533 2.63 -7.51 -26.57
C LEU A 533 4.11 -7.20 -26.79
N LEU A 534 4.42 -6.11 -27.51
CA LEU A 534 5.81 -5.70 -27.72
C LEU A 534 6.50 -5.35 -26.40
N TYR A 535 5.80 -4.71 -25.47
CA TYR A 535 6.28 -4.47 -24.11
C TYR A 535 6.60 -5.78 -23.35
N ILE A 536 5.70 -6.77 -23.41
CA ILE A 536 5.94 -8.08 -22.78
C ILE A 536 7.14 -8.77 -23.41
N ALA A 537 7.23 -8.79 -24.75
CA ALA A 537 8.36 -9.39 -25.47
C ALA A 537 9.70 -8.71 -25.14
N SER A 538 9.68 -7.38 -24.97
CA SER A 538 10.86 -6.58 -24.58
C SER A 538 11.31 -6.83 -23.14
N ASN A 539 10.47 -7.42 -22.30
CA ASN A 539 10.75 -7.71 -20.90
C ASN A 539 10.44 -9.19 -20.59
N PRO A 540 11.31 -10.14 -20.98
CA PRO A 540 11.00 -11.57 -20.99
C PRO A 540 10.52 -12.16 -19.66
N GLY A 541 10.96 -11.60 -18.52
CA GLY A 541 10.47 -12.00 -17.19
C GLY A 541 8.95 -11.79 -17.00
N LEU A 542 8.31 -10.95 -17.82
CA LEU A 542 6.86 -10.75 -17.83
C LEU A 542 6.12 -11.84 -18.61
N ILE A 543 6.78 -12.61 -19.49
CA ILE A 543 6.14 -13.64 -20.31
C ILE A 543 5.49 -14.70 -19.42
N ALA A 544 6.20 -15.18 -18.39
CA ALA A 544 5.65 -16.16 -17.44
C ALA A 544 4.50 -15.59 -16.59
N LYS A 545 4.52 -14.28 -16.30
CA LYS A 545 3.54 -13.62 -15.44
C LYS A 545 2.25 -13.23 -16.18
N LEU A 546 2.39 -12.71 -17.40
CA LEU A 546 1.30 -12.06 -18.15
C LEU A 546 0.87 -12.87 -19.38
N GLY A 547 1.73 -13.76 -19.88
CA GLY A 547 1.51 -14.50 -21.12
C GLY A 547 1.31 -13.57 -22.32
N ALA A 548 0.66 -14.08 -23.37
CA ALA A 548 0.32 -13.31 -24.56
C ALA A 548 -0.94 -12.45 -24.38
N ASN A 549 -0.96 -11.61 -23.34
CA ASN A 549 -2.09 -10.73 -23.04
C ASN A 549 -1.70 -9.26 -23.19
N ALA A 550 -2.06 -8.67 -24.34
CA ALA A 550 -1.76 -7.28 -24.67
C ALA A 550 -2.32 -6.29 -23.64
N GLU A 551 -3.53 -6.55 -23.14
CA GLU A 551 -4.22 -5.68 -22.17
C GLU A 551 -3.54 -5.75 -20.79
N ALA A 552 -3.10 -6.94 -20.38
CA ALA A 552 -2.31 -7.10 -19.15
C ALA A 552 -0.91 -6.46 -19.26
N GLY A 553 -0.27 -6.52 -20.43
CA GLY A 553 1.00 -5.85 -20.69
C GLY A 553 0.88 -4.34 -20.57
N LYS A 554 -0.15 -3.76 -21.20
CA LYS A 554 -0.50 -2.34 -21.07
C LYS A 554 -0.67 -1.94 -19.60
N LEU A 555 -1.43 -2.72 -18.83
CA LEU A 555 -1.69 -2.46 -17.42
C LEU A 555 -0.41 -2.52 -16.56
N ASP A 556 0.43 -3.55 -16.75
CA ASP A 556 1.67 -3.71 -16.01
C ASP A 556 2.66 -2.55 -16.29
N TYR A 557 2.71 -2.06 -17.53
CA TYR A 557 3.50 -0.87 -17.89
C TYR A 557 3.05 0.37 -17.13
N ALA A 558 1.74 0.63 -17.06
CA ALA A 558 1.17 1.78 -16.37
C ALA A 558 1.47 1.77 -14.87
N LEU A 559 1.26 0.62 -14.23
CA LEU A 559 1.34 0.48 -12.77
C LEU A 559 2.78 0.33 -12.25
N SER A 560 3.67 -0.29 -13.04
CA SER A 560 5.01 -0.63 -12.56
C SER A 560 6.13 -0.46 -13.59
N GLY A 561 5.88 -0.78 -14.86
CA GLY A 561 6.91 -0.78 -15.90
C GLY A 561 7.52 0.60 -16.15
N LYS A 562 6.69 1.65 -16.23
CA LYS A 562 7.14 3.04 -16.43
C LYS A 562 8.03 3.52 -15.28
N ALA A 563 7.65 3.24 -14.04
CA ALA A 563 8.42 3.59 -12.84
C ALA A 563 9.72 2.79 -12.73
N ALA A 564 9.70 1.52 -13.14
CA ALA A 564 10.87 0.65 -13.16
C ALA A 564 11.80 0.89 -14.37
N GLY A 565 11.47 1.83 -15.27
CA GLY A 565 12.27 2.12 -16.47
C GLY A 565 12.33 0.95 -17.47
N ARG A 566 11.31 0.09 -17.49
CA ARG A 566 11.27 -1.07 -18.40
C ARG A 566 11.18 -0.62 -19.86
N SER A 567 11.90 -1.33 -20.72
CA SER A 567 12.00 -1.01 -22.14
C SER A 567 10.71 -1.33 -22.90
N LEU A 568 10.41 -0.55 -23.94
CA LEU A 568 9.33 -0.81 -24.89
C LEU A 568 9.83 -1.43 -26.21
N SER A 569 11.15 -1.57 -26.40
CA SER A 569 11.74 -1.83 -27.71
C SER A 569 13.04 -2.65 -27.67
N THR A 570 13.33 -3.35 -26.58
CA THR A 570 14.50 -4.25 -26.50
C THR A 570 14.29 -5.53 -27.28
N PHE A 571 13.04 -5.91 -27.55
CA PHE A 571 12.70 -6.94 -28.51
C PHE A 571 12.39 -6.32 -29.87
N ASP A 572 13.06 -6.82 -30.91
CA ASP A 572 12.83 -6.45 -32.29
C ASP A 572 12.29 -7.68 -33.05
N PRO A 573 11.03 -7.66 -33.51
CA PRO A 573 10.43 -8.78 -34.23
C PRO A 573 11.17 -9.15 -35.51
N MET A 574 11.80 -8.18 -36.19
CA MET A 574 12.54 -8.41 -37.44
C MET A 574 13.88 -9.07 -37.19
N LEU A 575 14.62 -8.66 -36.15
CA LEU A 575 15.84 -9.36 -35.73
C LEU A 575 15.55 -10.78 -35.26
N TYR A 576 14.44 -10.96 -34.53
CA TYR A 576 13.97 -12.29 -34.14
C TYR A 576 13.66 -13.17 -35.36
N ALA A 577 12.94 -12.65 -36.37
CA ALA A 577 12.70 -13.39 -37.61
C ALA A 577 13.99 -13.70 -38.38
N ALA A 578 14.90 -12.73 -38.51
CA ALA A 578 16.16 -12.90 -39.22
C ALA A 578 17.07 -13.94 -38.55
N SER A 579 17.05 -13.99 -37.21
CA SER A 579 17.78 -14.98 -36.41
C SER A 579 17.18 -16.40 -36.51
N ASN A 580 15.91 -16.51 -36.94
CA ASN A 580 15.16 -17.76 -37.02
C ASN A 580 14.54 -17.94 -38.41
N PRO A 581 15.28 -18.42 -39.42
CA PRO A 581 14.84 -18.45 -40.82
C PRO A 581 13.52 -19.21 -41.09
N VAL A 582 13.16 -20.18 -40.24
CA VAL A 582 11.88 -20.88 -40.31
C VAL A 582 10.71 -19.93 -40.00
N LEU A 583 10.87 -19.05 -39.01
CA LEU A 583 9.86 -18.07 -38.64
C LEU A 583 9.74 -16.97 -39.69
N ALA A 584 10.88 -16.51 -40.24
CA ALA A 584 10.87 -15.60 -41.38
C ALA A 584 10.08 -16.18 -42.58
N ARG A 585 10.20 -17.47 -42.87
CA ARG A 585 9.38 -18.14 -43.93
C ARG A 585 7.91 -18.25 -43.57
N LYS A 586 7.59 -18.44 -42.29
CA LYS A 586 6.21 -18.65 -41.80
C LYS A 586 5.42 -17.34 -41.72
N TYR A 587 6.03 -16.30 -41.16
CA TYR A 587 5.34 -15.05 -40.81
C TYR A 587 5.81 -13.85 -41.67
N GLY A 588 6.93 -13.95 -42.38
CA GLY A 588 7.47 -12.85 -43.16
C GLY A 588 7.76 -11.62 -42.30
N ALA A 589 7.30 -10.45 -42.73
CA ALA A 589 7.46 -9.17 -42.03
C ALA A 589 6.30 -8.83 -41.07
N ASP A 590 5.43 -9.80 -40.73
CA ASP A 590 4.33 -9.59 -39.78
C ASP A 590 4.85 -9.51 -38.34
N THR A 591 5.10 -8.27 -37.88
CA THR A 591 5.66 -7.99 -36.55
C THR A 591 4.75 -8.44 -35.41
N ALA A 592 3.42 -8.38 -35.60
CA ALA A 592 2.46 -8.80 -34.57
C ALA A 592 2.50 -10.32 -34.39
N ALA A 593 2.49 -11.08 -35.50
CA ALA A 593 2.58 -12.52 -35.46
C ALA A 593 3.93 -13.01 -34.90
N LEU A 594 5.03 -12.33 -35.23
CA LEU A 594 6.37 -12.64 -34.71
C LEU A 594 6.51 -12.34 -33.22
N THR A 595 5.95 -11.22 -32.76
CA THR A 595 5.92 -10.86 -31.33
C THR A 595 5.10 -11.88 -30.54
N LEU A 596 3.94 -12.28 -31.07
CA LEU A 596 3.10 -13.30 -30.46
C LEU A 596 3.78 -14.68 -30.44
N ASP A 597 4.46 -15.06 -31.53
CA ASP A 597 5.22 -16.32 -31.58
C ASP A 597 6.34 -16.33 -30.55
N TYR A 598 7.08 -15.22 -30.39
CA TYR A 598 8.13 -15.12 -29.37
C TYR A 598 7.57 -15.32 -27.95
N ILE A 599 6.48 -14.63 -27.59
CA ILE A 599 5.87 -14.73 -26.26
C ILE A 599 5.29 -16.14 -26.01
N THR A 600 4.65 -16.73 -27.01
CA THR A 600 3.94 -18.01 -26.83
C THR A 600 4.85 -19.24 -26.95
N GLN A 601 5.95 -19.12 -27.70
CA GLN A 601 6.77 -20.27 -28.07
C GLN A 601 8.26 -19.93 -28.11
N GLY A 602 8.63 -18.81 -28.73
CA GLY A 602 10.03 -18.49 -29.03
C GLY A 602 10.92 -18.38 -27.80
N ALA A 603 10.46 -17.67 -26.77
CA ALA A 603 11.19 -17.50 -25.52
C ALA A 603 11.40 -18.84 -24.80
N ALA A 604 10.36 -19.68 -24.71
CA ALA A 604 10.44 -21.01 -24.09
C ALA A 604 11.36 -21.97 -24.86
N LYS A 605 11.38 -21.87 -26.20
CA LYS A 605 12.27 -22.65 -27.07
C LYS A 605 13.71 -22.11 -27.11
N GLY A 606 14.03 -21.06 -26.36
CA GLY A 606 15.35 -20.41 -26.39
C GLY A 606 15.72 -19.87 -27.77
N LEU A 607 14.73 -19.52 -28.61
CA LEU A 607 15.00 -19.01 -29.95
C LEU A 607 15.69 -17.66 -29.88
N SER A 608 16.83 -17.55 -30.56
CA SER A 608 17.67 -16.36 -30.48
C SER A 608 16.96 -15.12 -31.04
N THR A 609 17.01 -14.02 -30.31
CA THR A 609 16.49 -12.70 -30.75
C THR A 609 17.56 -11.81 -31.38
N VAL A 610 18.83 -12.23 -31.29
CA VAL A 610 20.02 -11.47 -31.72
C VAL A 610 21.01 -12.33 -32.53
N GLY A 611 20.62 -13.53 -32.96
CA GLY A 611 21.46 -14.46 -33.71
C GLY A 611 21.79 -13.99 -35.13
N PHE A 612 21.05 -13.01 -35.64
CA PHE A 612 21.38 -12.32 -36.88
C PHE A 612 22.49 -11.30 -36.65
N ASN A 613 23.71 -11.64 -37.03
CA ASN A 613 24.83 -10.71 -37.02
C ASN A 613 24.71 -9.73 -38.20
N ALA A 614 24.06 -8.61 -37.95
CA ALA A 614 23.85 -7.56 -38.96
C ALA A 614 25.17 -7.00 -39.52
N ALA A 615 26.22 -6.93 -38.70
CA ALA A 615 27.52 -6.41 -39.13
C ALA A 615 28.24 -7.37 -40.08
N GLN A 616 28.23 -8.67 -39.77
CA GLN A 616 28.76 -9.71 -40.65
C GLN A 616 27.97 -9.80 -41.95
N TYR A 617 26.64 -9.72 -41.85
CA TYR A 617 25.77 -9.71 -43.01
C TYR A 617 26.02 -8.49 -43.90
N ALA A 618 26.24 -7.31 -43.31
CA ALA A 618 26.64 -6.11 -44.02
C ALA A 618 28.02 -6.26 -44.70
N ALA A 619 29.01 -6.85 -44.01
CA ALA A 619 30.37 -7.07 -44.52
C ALA A 619 30.42 -8.04 -45.71
N ALA A 620 29.62 -9.11 -45.65
CA ALA A 620 29.50 -10.09 -46.73
C ALA A 620 28.63 -9.60 -47.91
N ASN A 621 27.81 -8.57 -47.71
CA ASN A 621 26.83 -8.07 -48.69
C ASN A 621 26.86 -6.54 -48.84
N PRO A 622 27.99 -5.95 -49.28
CA PRO A 622 28.15 -4.49 -49.39
C PRO A 622 27.14 -3.84 -50.35
N ASP A 623 26.60 -4.60 -51.30
CA ASP A 623 25.56 -4.15 -52.23
C ASP A 623 24.23 -3.88 -51.51
N VAL A 624 23.91 -4.67 -50.49
CA VAL A 624 22.71 -4.50 -49.65
C VAL A 624 22.85 -3.28 -48.76
N VAL A 625 24.05 -3.05 -48.22
CA VAL A 625 24.35 -1.86 -47.40
C VAL A 625 24.09 -0.57 -48.18
N LYS A 626 24.38 -0.52 -49.49
CA LYS A 626 24.06 0.64 -50.34
C LYS A 626 22.55 0.91 -50.49
N LEU A 627 21.71 -0.10 -50.31
CA LEU A 627 20.26 0.01 -50.49
C LEU A 627 19.54 0.41 -49.20
N VAL A 628 19.92 -0.16 -48.05
CA VAL A 628 19.20 0.01 -46.77
C VAL A 628 20.05 0.59 -45.64
N GLY A 629 21.32 0.85 -45.87
CA GLY A 629 22.26 1.31 -44.85
C GLY A 629 22.78 0.18 -43.96
N THR A 630 23.35 0.57 -42.81
CA THR A 630 23.97 -0.34 -41.83
C THR A 630 23.10 -0.57 -40.59
N ASP A 631 21.87 -0.05 -40.56
CA ASP A 631 20.96 -0.23 -39.43
C ASP A 631 20.53 -1.70 -39.30
N ALA A 632 20.66 -2.27 -38.10
CA ALA A 632 20.43 -3.69 -37.88
C ALA A 632 18.98 -4.11 -38.15
N HIS A 633 18.01 -3.27 -37.78
CA HIS A 633 16.59 -3.51 -38.06
C HIS A 633 16.33 -3.48 -39.57
N ALA A 634 16.82 -2.47 -40.28
CA ALA A 634 16.66 -2.33 -41.73
C ALA A 634 17.32 -3.50 -42.49
N LEU A 635 18.51 -3.94 -42.08
CA LEU A 635 19.20 -5.10 -42.64
C LEU A 635 18.43 -6.40 -42.37
N ALA A 636 17.88 -6.57 -41.16
CA ALA A 636 17.04 -7.70 -40.81
C ALA A 636 15.72 -7.72 -41.60
N THR A 637 15.04 -6.58 -41.73
CA THR A 637 13.85 -6.43 -42.58
C THR A 637 14.17 -6.78 -44.03
N TYR A 638 15.28 -6.27 -44.57
CA TYR A 638 15.70 -6.59 -45.93
C TYR A 638 15.99 -8.09 -46.09
N TYR A 639 16.71 -8.70 -45.14
CA TYR A 639 16.99 -10.13 -45.13
C TYR A 639 15.72 -10.98 -45.12
N VAL A 640 14.79 -10.69 -44.19
CA VAL A 640 13.52 -11.41 -44.04
C VAL A 640 12.63 -11.26 -45.29
N THR A 641 12.63 -10.08 -45.92
CA THR A 641 11.74 -9.81 -47.07
C THR A 641 12.31 -10.19 -48.43
N LYS A 642 13.64 -10.26 -48.61
CA LYS A 642 14.27 -10.46 -49.93
C LYS A 642 15.04 -11.78 -50.08
N VAL A 643 15.74 -12.25 -49.05
CA VAL A 643 16.78 -13.28 -49.20
C VAL A 643 16.24 -14.71 -49.11
N LEU A 644 15.01 -14.90 -48.62
CA LEU A 644 14.29 -16.17 -48.75
C LEU A 644 14.02 -16.61 -50.21
N SER A 645 14.41 -15.80 -51.20
CA SER A 645 14.32 -16.10 -52.64
C SER A 645 15.66 -16.34 -53.35
N ALA A 646 16.82 -16.00 -52.76
CA ALA A 646 18.16 -16.29 -53.30
C ALA A 646 19.23 -16.20 -52.19
N PRO A 647 20.00 -17.25 -51.89
CA PRO A 647 20.96 -17.25 -50.79
C PRO A 647 22.11 -16.28 -51.08
N LEU A 648 22.24 -15.25 -50.24
CA LEU A 648 23.39 -14.35 -50.20
C LEU A 648 24.57 -15.02 -49.47
N SER A 649 25.79 -14.52 -49.70
CA SER A 649 27.02 -15.11 -49.15
C SER A 649 27.01 -15.10 -47.62
N THR A 650 27.22 -16.27 -47.01
CA THR A 650 27.41 -16.47 -45.56
C THR A 650 28.88 -16.74 -45.21
N LYS A 651 29.83 -16.36 -46.08
CA LYS A 651 31.24 -16.48 -45.74
C LYS A 651 31.56 -15.51 -44.60
N ASP A 652 32.24 -16.02 -43.58
CA ASP A 652 32.67 -15.19 -42.48
C ASP A 652 33.81 -14.27 -42.93
N PHE A 653 33.62 -12.96 -42.78
CA PHE A 653 34.65 -11.96 -42.99
C PHE A 653 35.69 -12.05 -41.87
N ASP A 654 36.94 -12.35 -42.20
CA ASP A 654 38.06 -12.37 -41.24
C ASP A 654 38.66 -10.97 -41.08
N ALA A 655 38.26 -10.29 -40.00
CA ALA A 655 38.75 -8.96 -39.66
C ALA A 655 40.27 -8.89 -39.39
N THR A 656 40.85 -9.99 -38.90
CA THR A 656 42.29 -10.08 -38.62
C THR A 656 43.06 -10.25 -39.91
N ALA A 657 42.62 -11.15 -40.80
CA ALA A 657 43.21 -11.30 -42.13
C ALA A 657 43.10 -10.00 -42.95
N TYR A 658 41.98 -9.28 -42.86
CA TYR A 658 41.83 -7.97 -43.50
C TYR A 658 42.81 -6.94 -42.97
N PHE A 659 42.95 -6.84 -41.65
CA PHE A 659 43.89 -5.92 -41.03
C PHE A 659 45.34 -6.25 -41.38
N LEU A 660 45.74 -7.52 -41.28
CA LEU A 660 47.10 -7.99 -41.58
C LEU A 660 47.43 -7.92 -43.09
N SER A 661 46.42 -8.01 -43.95
CA SER A 661 46.58 -7.78 -45.39
C SER A 661 46.71 -6.30 -45.77
N ASN A 662 46.29 -5.39 -44.88
CA ASN A 662 46.25 -3.95 -45.11
C ASN A 662 46.87 -3.20 -43.91
N LEU A 663 48.13 -3.52 -43.56
CA LEU A 663 48.83 -2.92 -42.41
C LEU A 663 48.97 -1.39 -42.50
N ASP A 664 48.74 -0.78 -43.66
CA ASP A 664 48.65 0.69 -43.81
C ASP A 664 47.47 1.28 -43.03
N LEU A 665 46.43 0.50 -42.77
CA LEU A 665 45.24 0.91 -42.01
C LEU A 665 45.58 1.25 -40.56
N ALA A 666 46.61 0.63 -39.99
CA ALA A 666 47.10 0.92 -38.65
C ALA A 666 47.50 2.40 -38.48
N ALA A 667 48.14 2.98 -39.51
CA ALA A 667 48.53 4.39 -39.48
C ALA A 667 47.33 5.35 -39.49
N SER A 668 46.17 4.86 -39.91
CA SER A 668 44.89 5.59 -39.90
C SER A 668 44.06 5.32 -38.64
N GLY A 669 44.62 4.62 -37.64
CA GLY A 669 43.95 4.31 -36.37
C GLY A 669 42.97 3.13 -36.44
N VAL A 670 42.91 2.41 -37.56
CA VAL A 670 42.12 1.18 -37.66
C VAL A 670 42.85 0.09 -36.88
N THR A 671 42.09 -0.68 -36.10
CA THR A 671 42.54 -1.87 -35.38
C THR A 671 41.79 -3.09 -35.92
N VAL A 672 42.21 -4.31 -35.55
CA VAL A 672 41.45 -5.54 -35.87
C VAL A 672 39.99 -5.45 -35.42
N ALA A 673 39.73 -4.90 -34.23
CA ALA A 673 38.37 -4.75 -33.71
C ALA A 673 37.48 -3.84 -34.57
N THR A 674 38.06 -2.81 -35.19
CA THR A 674 37.34 -1.85 -36.06
C THR A 674 37.47 -2.20 -37.55
N ALA A 675 38.17 -3.28 -37.90
CA ALA A 675 38.52 -3.59 -39.28
C ALA A 675 37.29 -4.00 -40.10
N MET A 676 36.33 -4.71 -39.49
CA MET A 676 35.05 -5.05 -40.11
C MET A 676 34.21 -3.81 -40.41
N GLU A 677 34.09 -2.89 -39.45
CA GLU A 677 33.39 -1.62 -39.66
C GLU A 677 34.04 -0.79 -40.76
N HIS A 678 35.37 -0.69 -40.75
CA HIS A 678 36.13 0.00 -41.78
C HIS A 678 35.92 -0.63 -43.16
N TRP A 679 35.90 -1.97 -43.27
CA TRP A 679 35.60 -2.68 -44.51
C TRP A 679 34.21 -2.31 -45.06
N VAL A 680 33.18 -2.39 -44.21
CA VAL A 680 31.78 -2.09 -44.56
C VAL A 680 31.61 -0.64 -45.01
N GLN A 681 32.26 0.30 -44.32
CA GLN A 681 32.08 1.73 -44.57
C GLN A 681 32.98 2.27 -45.69
N HIS A 682 34.19 1.74 -45.86
CA HIS A 682 35.23 2.32 -46.71
C HIS A 682 35.97 1.27 -47.57
N GLY A 683 36.44 0.19 -46.96
CA GLY A 683 37.37 -0.75 -47.59
C GLY A 683 36.89 -1.38 -48.88
N TYR A 684 35.60 -1.73 -48.96
CA TYR A 684 35.00 -2.24 -50.19
C TYR A 684 34.96 -1.19 -51.31
N ALA A 685 34.56 0.04 -50.97
CA ALA A 685 34.49 1.14 -51.94
C ALA A 685 35.88 1.55 -52.45
N ASP A 686 36.89 1.43 -51.58
CA ASP A 686 38.29 1.74 -51.88
C ASP A 686 39.01 0.61 -52.66
N GLY A 687 38.34 -0.53 -52.90
CA GLY A 687 38.90 -1.67 -53.63
C GLY A 687 40.01 -2.42 -52.87
N ARG A 688 39.99 -2.36 -51.52
CA ARG A 688 40.98 -3.04 -50.68
C ARG A 688 40.83 -4.56 -50.74
N MET A 689 41.92 -5.28 -50.50
CA MET A 689 41.90 -6.75 -50.45
C MET A 689 41.26 -7.19 -49.14
N ALA A 690 40.16 -7.96 -49.21
CA ALA A 690 39.43 -8.41 -48.02
C ALA A 690 40.27 -9.33 -47.13
N GLU A 691 40.80 -10.45 -47.63
CA GLU A 691 41.53 -11.43 -46.78
C GLU A 691 42.91 -11.83 -47.35
N GLY A 692 43.31 -11.24 -48.48
CA GLY A 692 44.67 -11.32 -49.01
C GLY A 692 45.19 -12.76 -49.22
N ALA A 693 46.36 -13.05 -48.65
CA ALA A 693 47.07 -14.33 -48.76
C ALA A 693 46.88 -15.24 -47.54
N PHE A 694 45.93 -14.93 -46.66
CA PHE A 694 45.78 -15.54 -45.34
C PHE A 694 44.73 -16.66 -45.25
N GLY A 695 44.24 -17.20 -46.38
CA GLY A 695 43.48 -18.46 -46.43
C GLY A 695 42.24 -18.57 -45.51
N HIS A 696 41.60 -19.75 -45.49
CA HIS A 696 40.65 -20.19 -44.45
C HIS A 696 40.99 -21.62 -43.95
N GLU A 697 42.16 -22.13 -44.31
CA GLU A 697 42.62 -23.50 -44.06
C GLU A 697 43.22 -23.71 -42.67
N GLN A 698 43.41 -22.64 -41.89
CA GLN A 698 44.11 -22.69 -40.61
C GLN A 698 43.30 -23.35 -39.50
N THR A 699 44.02 -23.94 -38.55
CA THR A 699 43.44 -24.49 -37.32
C THR A 699 44.04 -23.80 -36.08
N ASN A 700 43.19 -23.39 -35.13
CA ASN A 700 43.57 -22.76 -33.86
C ASN A 700 44.43 -21.49 -33.98
N HIS A 701 43.79 -20.35 -34.24
CA HIS A 701 44.43 -19.02 -34.35
C HIS A 701 45.00 -18.43 -33.05
N THR A 702 45.13 -19.20 -31.97
CA THR A 702 45.69 -18.74 -30.70
C THR A 702 46.86 -19.63 -30.31
N LEU A 703 48.03 -19.03 -30.09
CA LEU A 703 49.21 -19.73 -29.62
C LEU A 703 49.15 -19.89 -28.10
N ALA A 704 48.96 -21.13 -27.64
CA ALA A 704 49.12 -21.47 -26.23
C ALA A 704 50.61 -21.59 -25.87
N MET A 705 51.04 -20.96 -24.78
CA MET A 705 52.43 -21.07 -24.32
C MET A 705 52.74 -22.50 -23.86
N TYR A 706 53.92 -23.00 -24.26
CA TYR A 706 54.37 -24.39 -24.18
C TYR A 706 53.51 -25.41 -24.94
N GLY A 707 52.48 -24.95 -25.65
CA GLY A 707 51.73 -25.73 -26.61
C GLY A 707 52.44 -25.73 -27.97
N LYS A 708 52.40 -26.87 -28.66
CA LYS A 708 52.89 -27.01 -30.03
C LYS A 708 51.71 -27.02 -30.99
N VAL A 709 51.68 -26.08 -31.93
CA VAL A 709 50.70 -26.03 -33.02
C VAL A 709 51.35 -26.59 -34.28
N THR A 710 50.68 -27.48 -35.00
CA THR A 710 51.19 -28.04 -36.27
C THR A 710 50.25 -27.59 -37.38
N ASP A 711 50.78 -26.92 -38.41
CA ASP A 711 50.00 -26.42 -39.55
C ASP A 711 50.80 -26.44 -40.87
N ALA A 712 50.21 -26.00 -41.98
CA ALA A 712 50.81 -26.10 -43.32
C ALA A 712 50.64 -24.85 -44.18
N ILE A 713 51.74 -24.39 -44.77
CA ILE A 713 51.72 -23.45 -45.90
C ILE A 713 51.33 -24.23 -47.16
N ALA A 714 50.07 -24.14 -47.56
CA ALA A 714 49.43 -25.00 -48.56
C ALA A 714 49.71 -24.57 -50.00
N THR A 715 49.87 -23.26 -50.24
CA THR A 715 50.13 -22.71 -51.58
C THR A 715 51.26 -21.69 -51.60
N ALA A 716 51.80 -21.39 -52.78
CA ALA A 716 52.85 -20.40 -52.90
C ALA A 716 52.33 -19.00 -52.52
N ASN A 717 53.02 -18.35 -51.55
CA ASN A 717 52.67 -17.06 -50.92
C ASN A 717 51.58 -17.11 -49.86
N ASP A 718 51.08 -18.29 -49.51
CA ASP A 718 50.21 -18.50 -48.36
C ASP A 718 50.90 -18.08 -47.05
N LYS A 719 50.10 -17.59 -46.11
CA LYS A 719 50.53 -17.11 -44.81
C LYS A 719 49.51 -17.53 -43.75
N ASP A 720 50.02 -18.02 -42.65
CA ASP A 720 49.20 -18.34 -41.49
C ASP A 720 49.39 -17.29 -40.40
N TRP A 721 48.32 -17.00 -39.66
CA TRP A 721 48.35 -16.06 -38.56
C TRP A 721 47.83 -16.69 -37.26
N TYR A 722 48.50 -16.35 -36.16
CA TYR A 722 48.16 -16.73 -34.80
C TYR A 722 48.18 -15.49 -33.90
N THR A 723 47.47 -15.55 -32.79
CA THR A 723 47.40 -14.49 -31.77
C THR A 723 48.05 -14.97 -30.48
N ILE A 724 48.63 -14.02 -29.76
CA ILE A 724 49.11 -14.24 -28.40
C ILE A 724 48.93 -12.99 -27.54
N ASP A 725 48.36 -13.15 -26.35
CA ASP A 725 48.15 -12.05 -25.42
C ASP A 725 49.32 -11.92 -24.44
N VAL A 726 49.99 -10.77 -24.51
CA VAL A 726 51.21 -10.49 -23.74
C VAL A 726 51.04 -9.21 -22.92
N THR A 727 51.79 -9.12 -21.82
CA THR A 727 51.87 -7.92 -20.99
C THR A 727 53.22 -7.24 -21.20
N LYS A 728 53.24 -5.91 -21.07
CA LYS A 728 54.47 -5.14 -21.15
C LYS A 728 55.56 -5.71 -20.22
N GLY A 729 56.74 -5.98 -20.78
CA GLY A 729 57.88 -6.55 -20.08
C GLY A 729 58.01 -8.06 -20.23
N ASP A 730 57.00 -8.75 -20.74
CA ASP A 730 57.07 -10.19 -20.98
C ASP A 730 58.15 -10.50 -22.01
N ALA A 731 59.09 -11.38 -21.65
CA ALA A 731 60.16 -11.84 -22.53
C ALA A 731 59.84 -13.25 -23.04
N MET A 732 59.80 -13.40 -24.37
CA MET A 732 59.28 -14.59 -25.04
C MET A 732 60.20 -15.08 -26.14
N LYS A 733 60.10 -16.39 -26.37
CA LYS A 733 60.71 -17.10 -27.47
C LYS A 733 59.61 -17.77 -28.30
N ILE A 734 59.55 -17.48 -29.60
CA ILE A 734 58.65 -18.08 -30.59
C ILE A 734 59.50 -18.89 -31.56
N ALA A 735 59.27 -20.20 -31.61
CA ALA A 735 59.98 -21.13 -32.47
C ALA A 735 59.05 -21.70 -33.54
N VAL A 736 59.55 -21.76 -34.78
CA VAL A 736 58.91 -22.47 -35.89
C VAL A 736 59.89 -23.51 -36.39
N GLU A 737 59.54 -24.77 -36.19
CA GLU A 737 60.36 -25.93 -36.56
C GLU A 737 59.72 -26.69 -37.72
N ALA A 738 60.56 -27.28 -38.57
CA ALA A 738 60.10 -28.20 -39.62
C ALA A 738 59.38 -29.43 -39.02
N ALA A 739 58.10 -29.63 -39.38
CA ALA A 739 57.30 -30.78 -38.96
C ALA A 739 57.06 -31.72 -40.15
N GLY A 740 57.34 -33.02 -39.99
CA GLY A 740 57.18 -34.00 -41.07
C GLY A 740 55.73 -34.46 -41.27
N SER A 741 55.21 -34.34 -42.49
CA SER A 741 53.87 -34.80 -42.89
C SER A 741 53.81 -35.29 -44.34
N GLY A 742 52.63 -35.67 -44.82
CA GLY A 742 52.37 -36.04 -46.22
C GLY A 742 52.58 -34.91 -47.25
N LEU A 743 52.70 -33.65 -46.82
CA LEU A 743 53.01 -32.49 -47.67
C LEU A 743 54.52 -32.15 -47.72
N GLY A 744 55.34 -32.86 -46.96
CA GLY A 744 56.75 -32.53 -46.74
C GLY A 744 56.94 -31.42 -45.69
N THR A 745 58.16 -31.30 -45.17
CA THR A 745 58.54 -30.28 -44.18
C THR A 745 58.71 -28.91 -44.83
N LEU A 746 58.24 -27.83 -44.19
CA LEU A 746 58.57 -26.48 -44.60
C LEU A 746 60.09 -26.25 -44.43
N THR A 747 60.83 -26.16 -45.53
CA THR A 747 62.31 -26.26 -45.53
C THR A 747 63.05 -24.97 -45.14
N ASP A 748 62.32 -23.85 -45.08
CA ASP A 748 62.86 -22.51 -44.85
C ASP A 748 61.71 -21.64 -44.31
N ALA A 749 61.47 -21.78 -43.01
CA ALA A 749 60.36 -21.13 -42.32
C ALA A 749 60.73 -19.69 -41.97
N ARG A 750 59.75 -18.79 -41.97
CA ARG A 750 59.90 -17.44 -41.43
C ARG A 750 58.77 -17.16 -40.46
N VAL A 751 59.12 -16.57 -39.34
CA VAL A 751 58.15 -16.05 -38.37
C VAL A 751 58.27 -14.54 -38.27
N SER A 752 57.14 -13.86 -38.22
CA SER A 752 57.02 -12.41 -38.03
C SER A 752 56.04 -12.12 -36.91
N VAL A 753 56.45 -11.35 -35.91
CA VAL A 753 55.61 -10.96 -34.77
C VAL A 753 55.30 -9.47 -34.90
N TYR A 754 54.02 -9.13 -34.93
CA TYR A 754 53.49 -7.77 -34.97
C TYR A 754 52.84 -7.45 -33.62
N ASP A 755 53.00 -6.21 -33.13
CA ASP A 755 52.25 -5.73 -31.98
C ASP A 755 50.77 -5.46 -32.32
N ALA A 756 49.99 -5.09 -31.30
CA ALA A 756 48.57 -4.78 -31.44
C ALA A 756 48.26 -3.64 -32.43
N SER A 757 49.25 -2.80 -32.76
CA SER A 757 49.14 -1.74 -33.76
C SER A 757 49.53 -2.19 -35.17
N GLY A 758 49.84 -3.47 -35.37
CA GLY A 758 50.31 -3.98 -36.66
C GLY A 758 51.76 -3.61 -36.99
N LYS A 759 52.53 -3.13 -36.01
CA LYS A 759 53.96 -2.83 -36.19
C LYS A 759 54.79 -4.08 -35.95
N LEU A 760 55.69 -4.40 -36.87
CA LEU A 760 56.62 -5.53 -36.72
C LEU A 760 57.56 -5.30 -35.53
N VAL A 761 57.58 -6.24 -34.58
CA VAL A 761 58.39 -6.17 -33.35
C VAL A 761 59.50 -7.22 -33.30
N ALA A 762 59.33 -8.35 -33.97
CA ALA A 762 60.38 -9.36 -34.14
C ALA A 762 60.13 -10.16 -35.42
N SER A 763 61.20 -10.62 -36.06
CA SER A 763 61.11 -11.57 -37.15
C SER A 763 62.41 -12.36 -37.22
N ASP A 764 62.30 -13.61 -37.62
CA ASP A 764 63.45 -14.47 -37.85
C ASP A 764 63.14 -15.53 -38.91
N ASP A 765 64.17 -16.03 -39.59
CA ASP A 765 64.08 -17.09 -40.59
C ASP A 765 65.19 -18.17 -40.50
N ASN A 766 66.19 -18.06 -39.61
CA ASN A 766 67.32 -19.01 -39.59
C ASN A 766 68.07 -19.20 -38.27
N SER A 767 67.57 -18.68 -37.14
CA SER A 767 68.31 -18.73 -35.87
C SER A 767 67.99 -19.97 -34.99
N GLY A 768 67.18 -20.91 -35.49
CA GLY A 768 66.95 -22.24 -34.92
C GLY A 768 67.98 -23.31 -35.34
N SER A 769 67.71 -24.58 -35.03
CA SER A 769 68.58 -25.69 -35.44
C SER A 769 68.39 -26.06 -36.92
N GLY A 770 69.22 -25.53 -37.82
CA GLY A 770 69.06 -25.72 -39.26
C GLY A 770 68.51 -24.44 -39.91
N ASN A 771 67.49 -24.57 -40.76
CA ASN A 771 66.75 -23.43 -41.35
C ASN A 771 65.41 -23.18 -40.61
N ASP A 772 65.36 -23.51 -39.31
CA ASP A 772 64.20 -23.26 -38.45
C ASP A 772 64.23 -21.80 -37.97
N ALA A 773 63.05 -21.20 -37.77
CA ALA A 773 62.94 -19.80 -37.37
C ALA A 773 62.75 -19.66 -35.86
N LEU A 774 63.42 -18.69 -35.27
CA LEU A 774 63.36 -18.41 -33.83
C LEU A 774 63.35 -16.90 -33.54
N ALA A 775 62.16 -16.36 -33.30
CA ALA A 775 62.02 -14.96 -32.88
C ALA A 775 62.02 -14.84 -31.36
N THR A 776 62.78 -13.88 -30.82
CA THR A 776 62.73 -13.51 -29.41
C THR A 776 62.38 -12.04 -29.28
N PHE A 777 61.51 -11.70 -28.33
CA PHE A 777 61.12 -10.31 -28.08
C PHE A 777 60.71 -10.08 -26.64
N THR A 778 60.79 -8.82 -26.23
CA THR A 778 60.18 -8.33 -24.99
C THR A 778 59.04 -7.40 -25.35
N ALA A 779 57.83 -7.69 -24.87
CA ALA A 779 56.65 -6.90 -25.19
C ALA A 779 56.82 -5.45 -24.67
N ALA A 780 56.77 -4.47 -25.57
CA ALA A 780 56.93 -3.06 -25.20
C ALA A 780 55.63 -2.43 -24.64
N ALA A 781 54.50 -3.06 -24.94
CA ALA A 781 53.16 -2.71 -24.49
C ALA A 781 52.33 -3.97 -24.27
N THR A 782 51.40 -3.90 -23.33
CA THR A 782 50.38 -4.94 -23.08
C THR A 782 49.35 -4.97 -24.20
N GLY A 783 48.98 -6.14 -24.68
CA GLY A 783 47.97 -6.33 -25.72
C GLY A 783 48.16 -7.63 -26.51
N THR A 784 47.28 -7.86 -27.48
CA THR A 784 47.35 -8.99 -28.41
C THR A 784 48.40 -8.73 -29.50
N TYR A 785 49.34 -9.65 -29.64
CA TYR A 785 50.36 -9.63 -30.69
C TYR A 785 50.00 -10.69 -31.72
N TYR A 786 50.36 -10.45 -32.97
CA TYR A 786 50.04 -11.30 -34.12
C TYR A 786 51.31 -11.98 -34.63
N ILE A 787 51.31 -13.30 -34.67
CA ILE A 787 52.40 -14.13 -35.16
C ILE A 787 52.02 -14.61 -36.56
N VAL A 788 52.80 -14.25 -37.55
CA VAL A 788 52.62 -14.67 -38.93
C VAL A 788 53.72 -15.66 -39.28
N VAL A 789 53.32 -16.83 -39.78
CA VAL A 789 54.23 -17.86 -40.30
C VAL A 789 54.09 -17.91 -41.81
N ASP A 790 55.21 -17.86 -42.52
CA ASP A 790 55.27 -18.05 -43.97
C ASP A 790 56.62 -18.67 -44.39
N SER A 791 56.89 -18.78 -45.70
CA SER A 791 58.17 -19.27 -46.19
C SER A 791 59.13 -18.13 -46.57
N ALA A 792 60.37 -18.21 -46.09
CA ALA A 792 61.46 -17.33 -46.55
C ALA A 792 61.88 -17.65 -48.00
N LYS A 793 61.71 -18.91 -48.41
CA LYS A 793 61.97 -19.36 -49.78
C LYS A 793 60.77 -19.09 -50.68
N ALA A 794 61.02 -18.38 -51.79
CA ALA A 794 59.99 -18.13 -52.80
C ALA A 794 59.36 -19.45 -53.30
N GLY A 795 58.03 -19.55 -53.16
CA GLY A 795 57.26 -20.74 -53.53
C GLY A 795 57.42 -21.93 -52.58
N GLY A 796 57.97 -21.74 -51.37
CA GLY A 796 58.04 -22.76 -50.35
C GLY A 796 56.65 -23.13 -49.81
N THR A 797 56.41 -24.43 -49.70
CA THR A 797 55.19 -25.04 -49.15
C THR A 797 55.60 -26.20 -48.24
N GLY A 798 54.77 -26.57 -47.27
CA GLY A 798 55.03 -27.69 -46.37
C GLY A 798 54.54 -27.44 -44.95
N THR A 799 54.66 -28.45 -44.09
CA THR A 799 54.22 -28.38 -42.69
C THR A 799 55.28 -27.83 -41.74
N TYR A 800 54.83 -27.09 -40.75
CA TYR A 800 55.65 -26.54 -39.66
C TYR A 800 54.99 -26.79 -38.30
N GLN A 801 55.78 -26.66 -37.25
CA GLN A 801 55.33 -26.67 -35.86
C GLN A 801 55.73 -25.35 -35.18
N LEU A 802 54.75 -24.64 -34.62
CA LEU A 802 54.90 -23.38 -33.90
C LEU A 802 54.82 -23.62 -32.37
N GLU A 803 55.76 -23.07 -31.61
CA GLU A 803 55.81 -23.14 -30.14
C GLU A 803 56.20 -21.79 -29.53
N GLY A 804 55.52 -21.38 -28.45
CA GLY A 804 55.88 -20.20 -27.66
C GLY A 804 56.35 -20.58 -26.24
N THR A 805 57.41 -19.95 -25.72
CA THR A 805 57.91 -20.18 -24.34
C THR A 805 58.27 -18.88 -23.63
N TRP A 806 58.03 -18.80 -22.31
CA TRP A 806 58.43 -17.65 -21.48
C TRP A 806 59.88 -17.80 -21.05
N MET A 807 60.62 -16.69 -21.03
CA MET A 807 62.03 -16.69 -20.65
C MET A 807 62.30 -16.61 -19.13
N ASN A 808 61.32 -16.15 -18.33
CA ASN A 808 61.51 -15.81 -16.90
C ASN A 808 60.49 -16.52 -15.97
N MET A 809 60.19 -17.80 -16.19
CA MET A 809 59.19 -18.53 -15.39
C MET A 809 59.79 -19.25 -14.18
N VAL A 810 59.11 -19.20 -13.04
CA VAL A 810 59.39 -19.97 -11.81
C VAL A 810 58.14 -20.80 -11.44
N PHE A 811 58.25 -22.13 -11.43
CA PHE A 811 57.17 -23.06 -11.05
C PHE A 811 57.71 -24.27 -10.24
N ASP A 812 56.93 -24.79 -9.29
CA ASP A 812 57.22 -26.03 -8.53
C ASP A 812 55.95 -26.89 -8.41
N THR A 813 56.08 -28.21 -8.56
CA THR A 813 54.95 -29.16 -8.59
C THR A 813 54.74 -29.90 -7.26
N GLY A 814 55.33 -29.44 -6.15
CA GLY A 814 55.23 -30.16 -4.88
C GLY A 814 55.56 -29.42 -3.59
N SER A 815 55.74 -28.09 -3.59
CA SER A 815 55.94 -27.32 -2.37
C SER A 815 54.91 -26.21 -2.23
N HIS A 816 54.30 -26.11 -1.04
CA HIS A 816 53.32 -25.06 -0.69
C HIS A 816 53.98 -23.69 -0.42
N LYS A 817 55.21 -23.47 -0.90
CA LYS A 817 55.96 -22.22 -0.74
C LYS A 817 56.92 -21.96 -1.92
N ILE A 818 56.62 -20.93 -2.70
CA ILE A 818 57.39 -20.54 -3.90
C ILE A 818 58.05 -19.17 -3.67
N VAL A 819 59.32 -19.03 -4.05
CA VAL A 819 60.09 -17.77 -3.91
C VAL A 819 60.75 -17.43 -5.24
N GLY A 820 60.41 -16.27 -5.80
CA GLY A 820 60.99 -15.69 -7.00
C GLY A 820 62.39 -15.10 -6.76
N SER A 821 62.95 -14.55 -7.82
CA SER A 821 64.32 -14.05 -7.89
C SER A 821 64.38 -12.53 -7.62
N ALA A 822 65.42 -11.86 -8.12
CA ALA A 822 65.54 -10.40 -8.06
C ALA A 822 65.24 -9.72 -9.42
N GLY A 823 64.62 -10.47 -10.35
CA GLY A 823 64.18 -10.01 -11.66
C GLY A 823 62.65 -9.86 -11.73
N ASN A 824 62.11 -9.60 -12.93
CA ASN A 824 60.66 -9.64 -13.14
C ASN A 824 60.26 -11.09 -13.46
N ASP A 825 59.71 -11.79 -12.47
CA ASP A 825 59.40 -13.21 -12.55
C ASP A 825 57.93 -13.46 -12.88
N ILE A 826 57.65 -14.56 -13.58
CA ILE A 826 56.29 -15.12 -13.70
C ILE A 826 56.21 -16.32 -12.77
N ILE A 827 55.41 -16.20 -11.71
CA ILE A 827 55.25 -17.16 -10.62
C ILE A 827 53.87 -17.80 -10.74
N ILE A 828 53.85 -19.12 -10.86
CA ILE A 828 52.63 -19.92 -11.01
C ILE A 828 52.52 -20.88 -9.83
N GLY A 829 51.41 -20.80 -9.09
CA GLY A 829 51.07 -21.73 -8.03
C GLY A 829 50.53 -23.07 -8.54
N SER A 830 50.33 -24.00 -7.62
CA SER A 830 49.70 -25.30 -7.83
C SER A 830 48.17 -25.21 -7.64
N THR A 831 47.49 -26.36 -7.50
CA THR A 831 46.04 -26.45 -7.18
C THR A 831 45.78 -26.54 -5.67
N PHE A 832 46.79 -26.30 -4.84
CA PHE A 832 46.74 -26.34 -3.39
C PHE A 832 46.99 -24.93 -2.84
N ASP A 833 46.67 -24.70 -1.56
CA ASP A 833 46.93 -23.43 -0.88
C ASP A 833 48.44 -23.11 -0.80
N ASP A 834 48.93 -22.19 -1.63
CA ASP A 834 50.36 -21.88 -1.73
C ASP A 834 50.76 -20.56 -1.05
N VAL A 835 52.02 -20.48 -0.61
CA VAL A 835 52.65 -19.25 -0.09
C VAL A 835 53.68 -18.73 -1.09
N LEU A 836 53.35 -17.65 -1.80
CA LEU A 836 54.16 -17.08 -2.88
C LEU A 836 54.94 -15.84 -2.40
N THR A 837 56.19 -15.72 -2.82
CA THR A 837 57.07 -14.58 -2.56
C THR A 837 57.71 -14.15 -3.88
N GLY A 838 57.55 -12.91 -4.32
CA GLY A 838 58.06 -12.39 -5.60
C GLY A 838 59.56 -12.13 -5.58
N GLY A 839 60.05 -11.52 -4.49
CA GLY A 839 61.41 -11.01 -4.42
C GLY A 839 61.48 -9.54 -4.87
N ALA A 840 62.59 -9.14 -5.48
CA ALA A 840 62.76 -7.77 -5.95
C ALA A 840 62.47 -7.71 -7.44
N GLY A 841 61.56 -6.87 -7.91
CA GLY A 841 61.20 -6.89 -9.32
C GLY A 841 59.84 -6.28 -9.56
N SER A 842 59.31 -6.48 -10.76
CA SER A 842 57.88 -6.34 -11.05
C SER A 842 57.37 -7.71 -11.46
N ASP A 843 56.85 -8.43 -10.48
CA ASP A 843 56.54 -9.86 -10.60
C ASP A 843 55.09 -10.08 -11.03
N ARG A 844 54.82 -11.22 -11.67
CA ARG A 844 53.48 -11.65 -12.05
C ARG A 844 53.12 -12.94 -11.34
N PHE A 845 52.04 -12.93 -10.59
CA PHE A 845 51.46 -14.12 -9.96
C PHE A 845 50.25 -14.58 -10.77
N GLN A 846 50.29 -15.79 -11.33
CA GLN A 846 49.24 -16.31 -12.21
C GLN A 846 48.42 -17.40 -11.51
N PHE A 847 47.09 -17.29 -11.59
CA PHE A 847 46.14 -18.21 -10.94
C PHE A 847 45.04 -18.65 -11.91
N GLY A 848 44.49 -19.85 -11.68
CA GLY A 848 43.39 -20.42 -12.47
C GLY A 848 42.37 -21.14 -11.60
N LYS A 849 41.24 -21.54 -12.17
CA LYS A 849 40.16 -22.23 -11.44
C LYS A 849 40.69 -23.45 -10.67
N GLY A 850 40.42 -23.49 -9.35
CA GLY A 850 40.91 -24.56 -8.47
C GLY A 850 42.33 -24.36 -7.95
N SER A 851 42.81 -23.12 -7.90
CA SER A 851 44.09 -22.78 -7.25
C SER A 851 44.04 -22.85 -5.71
N GLY A 852 42.86 -22.88 -5.08
CA GLY A 852 42.75 -22.95 -3.61
C GLY A 852 42.87 -21.59 -2.92
N HIS A 853 43.48 -21.56 -1.73
CA HIS A 853 43.61 -20.39 -0.87
C HIS A 853 45.07 -19.88 -0.77
N ASP A 854 45.51 -19.18 -1.81
CA ASP A 854 46.90 -18.73 -1.94
C ASP A 854 47.22 -17.46 -1.15
N THR A 855 48.46 -17.32 -0.70
CA THR A 855 48.97 -16.15 0.03
C THR A 855 50.23 -15.58 -0.63
N ILE A 856 50.17 -14.34 -1.09
CA ILE A 856 51.34 -13.58 -1.55
C ILE A 856 51.89 -12.74 -0.38
N THR A 857 53.18 -12.90 -0.10
CA THR A 857 53.78 -12.45 1.16
C THR A 857 54.53 -11.11 1.10
N ASP A 858 54.89 -10.64 -0.09
CA ASP A 858 55.75 -9.47 -0.29
C ASP A 858 55.26 -8.54 -1.42
N TRP A 859 53.94 -8.39 -1.55
CA TRP A 859 53.32 -7.53 -2.56
C TRP A 859 53.94 -6.12 -2.61
N SER A 860 54.48 -5.75 -3.77
CA SER A 860 55.27 -4.55 -3.97
C SER A 860 54.80 -3.70 -5.16
N LYS A 861 55.34 -2.49 -5.29
CA LYS A 861 54.96 -1.54 -6.35
C LYS A 861 55.60 -1.97 -7.67
N GLY A 862 54.80 -2.55 -8.56
CA GLY A 862 55.23 -3.06 -9.86
C GLY A 862 54.66 -4.45 -10.14
N ASP A 863 54.23 -5.15 -9.08
CA ASP A 863 53.71 -6.51 -9.18
C ASP A 863 52.30 -6.55 -9.78
N SER A 864 51.95 -7.70 -10.34
CA SER A 864 50.70 -7.95 -11.05
C SER A 864 50.13 -9.33 -10.73
N ILE A 865 48.81 -9.44 -10.78
CA ILE A 865 48.09 -10.73 -10.68
C ILE A 865 47.42 -11.00 -12.02
N ASP A 866 47.63 -12.20 -12.56
CA ASP A 866 47.02 -12.66 -13.80
C ASP A 866 45.90 -13.67 -13.51
N LEU A 867 44.67 -13.25 -13.81
CA LEU A 867 43.42 -13.99 -13.55
C LEU A 867 42.68 -14.37 -14.83
N ARG A 868 43.34 -14.31 -16.00
CA ARG A 868 42.67 -14.53 -17.30
C ARG A 868 41.92 -15.87 -17.36
N ALA A 869 42.48 -16.93 -16.79
CA ALA A 869 41.83 -18.25 -16.70
C ALA A 869 40.50 -18.25 -15.92
N TYR A 870 40.31 -17.34 -14.95
CA TYR A 870 39.01 -17.16 -14.29
C TYR A 870 38.03 -16.34 -15.14
N LEU A 871 38.52 -15.28 -15.81
CA LEU A 871 37.69 -14.38 -16.62
C LEU A 871 37.11 -15.06 -17.87
N ASP A 872 37.91 -15.89 -18.55
CA ASP A 872 37.48 -16.65 -19.73
C ASP A 872 36.40 -17.69 -19.42
N SER A 873 36.27 -18.08 -18.13
CA SER A 873 35.22 -18.97 -17.63
C SER A 873 33.96 -18.26 -17.15
N GLY A 874 33.87 -16.93 -17.33
CA GLY A 874 32.71 -16.11 -16.95
C GLY A 874 32.55 -15.89 -15.44
N LEU A 875 33.55 -16.23 -14.63
CA LEU A 875 33.50 -16.10 -13.18
C LEU A 875 33.90 -14.69 -12.74
N GLN A 876 33.09 -14.07 -11.86
CA GLN A 876 33.40 -12.77 -11.27
C GLN A 876 34.15 -12.92 -9.94
N SER A 877 35.09 -12.00 -9.69
CA SER A 877 35.83 -11.91 -8.42
C SER A 877 35.37 -10.72 -7.58
N THR A 878 35.55 -10.82 -6.27
CA THR A 878 35.28 -9.75 -5.31
C THR A 878 36.54 -9.42 -4.52
N ILE A 879 36.76 -8.14 -4.23
CA ILE A 879 37.88 -7.70 -3.38
C ILE A 879 37.33 -7.24 -2.04
N SER A 880 37.93 -7.72 -0.96
CA SER A 880 37.62 -7.31 0.41
C SER A 880 38.89 -7.00 1.21
N LYS A 881 38.76 -6.07 2.16
CA LYS A 881 39.82 -5.82 3.16
C LYS A 881 39.53 -6.67 4.39
N VAL A 882 40.49 -7.51 4.78
CA VAL A 882 40.39 -8.36 5.97
C VAL A 882 41.57 -8.03 6.88
N GLY A 883 41.32 -7.19 7.89
CA GLY A 883 42.40 -6.64 8.73
C GLY A 883 43.33 -5.72 7.93
N ASN A 884 44.64 -5.99 7.98
CA ASN A 884 45.66 -5.27 7.20
C ASN A 884 45.87 -5.84 5.79
N ASP A 885 45.25 -6.98 5.49
CA ASP A 885 45.47 -7.73 4.25
C ASP A 885 44.32 -7.47 3.26
N THR A 886 44.60 -7.72 1.98
CA THR A 886 43.59 -7.70 0.92
C THR A 886 43.29 -9.12 0.47
N VAL A 887 42.01 -9.49 0.36
CA VAL A 887 41.57 -10.81 -0.09
C VAL A 887 40.73 -10.67 -1.35
N ILE A 888 41.12 -11.39 -2.39
CA ILE A 888 40.36 -11.56 -3.63
C ILE A 888 39.63 -12.91 -3.53
N SER A 889 38.31 -12.94 -3.69
CA SER A 889 37.49 -14.14 -3.58
C SER A 889 36.71 -14.41 -4.86
N PHE A 890 36.65 -15.67 -5.28
CA PHE A 890 35.99 -16.12 -6.51
C PHE A 890 34.75 -16.96 -6.19
N ALA A 891 33.78 -17.00 -7.12
CA ALA A 891 32.55 -17.79 -6.97
C ALA A 891 32.80 -19.31 -6.87
N THR A 892 34.00 -19.77 -7.19
CA THR A 892 34.47 -21.16 -7.04
C THR A 892 34.84 -21.54 -5.60
N GLY A 893 35.00 -20.56 -4.72
CA GLY A 893 35.53 -20.75 -3.35
C GLY A 893 37.02 -20.42 -3.21
N ASP A 894 37.76 -20.31 -4.32
CA ASP A 894 39.19 -19.95 -4.32
C ASP A 894 39.41 -18.54 -3.74
N THR A 895 40.55 -18.32 -3.08
CA THR A 895 40.93 -16.99 -2.56
C THR A 895 42.40 -16.67 -2.75
N ILE A 896 42.72 -15.40 -3.05
CA ILE A 896 44.09 -14.90 -3.05
C ILE A 896 44.24 -13.84 -1.97
N LYS A 897 45.14 -14.07 -1.02
CA LYS A 897 45.45 -13.18 0.09
C LYS A 897 46.76 -12.44 -0.16
N LEU A 898 46.70 -11.11 -0.16
CA LEU A 898 47.84 -10.20 -0.25
C LEU A 898 48.17 -9.68 1.14
N LEU A 899 49.29 -10.11 1.72
CA LEU A 899 49.69 -9.68 3.06
C LEU A 899 50.13 -8.21 3.07
N GLY A 900 49.50 -7.41 3.94
CA GLY A 900 49.84 -5.99 4.14
C GLY A 900 49.53 -5.06 2.97
N ALA A 901 48.93 -5.55 1.87
CA ALA A 901 48.55 -4.74 0.73
C ALA A 901 47.24 -3.97 0.99
N ASP A 902 47.17 -2.72 0.54
CA ASP A 902 45.90 -1.99 0.54
C ASP A 902 45.09 -2.29 -0.73
N PRO A 903 43.76 -2.48 -0.65
CA PRO A 903 42.94 -2.75 -1.84
C PRO A 903 43.07 -1.68 -2.93
N SER A 904 43.35 -0.42 -2.55
CA SER A 904 43.57 0.69 -3.49
C SER A 904 44.89 0.62 -4.26
N SER A 905 45.81 -0.27 -3.88
CA SER A 905 47.06 -0.51 -4.58
C SER A 905 46.91 -1.42 -5.81
N LEU A 906 45.73 -2.02 -6.01
CA LEU A 906 45.42 -2.90 -7.14
C LEU A 906 44.84 -2.09 -8.31
N SER A 907 45.46 -2.20 -9.48
CA SER A 907 44.94 -1.66 -10.74
C SER A 907 44.58 -2.80 -11.70
N ALA A 908 43.35 -2.81 -12.21
CA ALA A 908 42.92 -3.79 -13.20
C ALA A 908 43.53 -3.47 -14.58
N ASN A 909 44.24 -4.43 -15.17
CA ASN A 909 44.72 -4.32 -16.56
C ASN A 909 43.79 -5.01 -17.57
N TRP A 910 42.91 -5.92 -17.13
CA TRP A 910 41.83 -6.53 -17.93
C TRP A 910 40.62 -6.83 -17.05
N GLY A 911 39.50 -6.10 -17.24
CA GLY A 911 38.23 -6.31 -16.52
C GLY A 911 38.22 -5.79 -15.08
N GLY A 912 37.41 -4.76 -14.81
CA GLY A 912 37.41 -4.04 -13.53
C GLY A 912 37.01 -4.88 -12.31
N PHE A 913 37.67 -4.64 -11.18
CA PHE A 913 37.27 -5.18 -9.88
C PHE A 913 35.99 -4.50 -9.37
N ALA A 914 35.00 -5.27 -8.91
CA ALA A 914 33.83 -4.72 -8.22
C ALA A 914 34.18 -4.42 -6.75
N TYR A 915 34.28 -3.13 -6.40
CA TYR A 915 34.56 -2.70 -5.03
C TYR A 915 33.27 -2.65 -4.19
N LYS A 916 33.17 -3.46 -3.13
CA LYS A 916 32.10 -3.35 -2.12
C LYS A 916 32.65 -2.70 -0.85
N THR A 917 32.24 -1.48 -0.56
CA THR A 917 32.44 -0.86 0.76
C THR A 917 31.46 -1.47 1.79
N PRO A 918 31.90 -1.79 3.02
CA PRO A 918 31.00 -2.25 4.07
C PRO A 918 30.04 -1.13 4.52
N ALA A 919 28.75 -1.45 4.63
CA ALA A 919 27.76 -0.59 5.28
C ALA A 919 28.06 -0.47 6.78
N ALA A 920 28.02 0.76 7.30
CA ALA A 920 28.26 1.05 8.70
C ALA A 920 27.14 0.46 9.59
N GLY A 921 27.53 -0.32 10.59
CA GLY A 921 26.67 -0.66 11.73
C GLY A 921 26.47 -2.15 11.98
N ALA A 922 27.50 -2.83 12.48
CA ALA A 922 27.30 -4.02 13.30
C ALA A 922 28.30 -3.98 14.46
N ALA A 923 27.78 -3.80 15.67
CA ALA A 923 28.53 -3.77 16.90
C ALA A 923 29.06 -5.17 17.28
N THR A 924 30.16 -5.17 18.00
CA THR A 924 30.92 -6.31 18.53
C THR A 924 30.09 -7.33 19.34
N PRO A 925 30.46 -8.63 19.35
CA PRO A 925 29.74 -9.67 20.08
C PRO A 925 30.05 -9.64 21.58
N GLY A 926 28.99 -9.64 22.41
CA GLY A 926 29.04 -9.82 23.86
C GLY A 926 28.39 -11.15 24.27
N VAL A 927 29.03 -11.83 25.22
CA VAL A 927 28.71 -13.16 25.74
C VAL A 927 27.47 -13.14 26.67
N VAL A 928 26.77 -14.29 26.76
CA VAL A 928 25.97 -14.86 27.90
C VAL A 928 24.45 -15.03 27.70
N ALA A 929 24.07 -16.31 27.49
CA ALA A 929 23.01 -17.16 28.10
C ALA A 929 21.48 -16.87 27.98
N PRO A 930 20.63 -17.93 28.01
CA PRO A 930 19.25 -17.93 27.51
C PRO A 930 18.17 -17.91 28.61
N SER A 931 16.99 -17.36 28.33
CA SER A 931 15.75 -17.72 29.06
C SER A 931 14.46 -17.22 28.38
N GLY A 932 13.55 -18.16 28.11
CA GLY A 932 12.11 -17.96 28.38
C GLY A 932 11.17 -17.94 27.16
N PRO A 933 10.00 -18.63 27.23
CA PRO A 933 9.26 -19.07 26.05
C PRO A 933 8.03 -18.19 25.71
N GLU A 934 7.69 -18.10 24.43
CA GLU A 934 6.40 -17.58 23.97
C GLU A 934 5.32 -18.67 23.95
N THR A 935 4.16 -18.32 24.49
CA THR A 935 2.94 -19.12 24.53
C THR A 935 1.88 -18.57 23.59
N LEU A 936 1.30 -19.49 22.81
CA LEU A 936 -0.11 -19.64 22.41
C LEU A 936 -0.71 -18.74 21.29
N ALA A 937 -1.19 -19.48 20.27
CA ALA A 937 -2.11 -19.15 19.16
C ALA A 937 -3.51 -18.66 19.66
N PRO A 938 -4.58 -18.35 18.85
CA PRO A 938 -5.05 -19.13 17.66
C PRO A 938 -5.92 -18.44 16.54
N SER A 939 -6.07 -19.17 15.41
CA SER A 939 -7.28 -19.36 14.54
C SER A 939 -7.93 -18.18 13.79
N VAL A 940 -8.46 -18.31 12.55
CA VAL A 940 -9.82 -18.78 12.09
C VAL A 940 -9.96 -18.39 10.56
N PRO A 941 -10.88 -18.84 9.65
CA PRO A 941 -11.53 -20.14 9.31
C PRO A 941 -11.53 -20.50 7.78
N VAL A 942 -12.11 -21.66 7.46
CA VAL A 942 -12.46 -22.22 6.12
C VAL A 942 -13.93 -21.94 5.74
N ILE A 943 -14.24 -21.78 4.44
CA ILE A 943 -15.62 -21.82 3.88
C ILE A 943 -15.71 -22.85 2.73
N SER A 944 -16.81 -23.60 2.74
CA SER A 944 -17.22 -24.74 1.90
C SER A 944 -18.24 -24.37 0.80
N THR A 945 -18.35 -25.15 -0.29
CA THR A 945 -19.61 -25.32 -1.09
C THR A 945 -19.64 -26.60 -1.97
N PRO A 946 -20.82 -27.08 -2.47
CA PRO A 946 -21.19 -28.50 -2.61
C PRO A 946 -21.44 -29.04 -4.08
N SER A 947 -22.07 -30.23 -4.14
CA SER A 947 -22.25 -31.31 -5.15
C SER A 947 -22.99 -31.11 -6.51
N VAL A 948 -22.71 -32.07 -7.43
CA VAL A 948 -23.12 -32.38 -8.85
C VAL A 948 -24.62 -32.75 -9.07
N PRO A 949 -25.22 -32.82 -10.32
CA PRO A 949 -25.18 -34.05 -11.18
C PRO A 949 -25.39 -33.94 -12.75
N ALA A 950 -24.86 -34.97 -13.46
CA ALA A 950 -25.40 -35.77 -14.62
C ALA A 950 -25.16 -35.48 -16.15
N ILE A 951 -24.77 -36.60 -16.80
CA ILE A 951 -24.30 -37.05 -18.15
C ILE A 951 -25.34 -37.02 -19.32
N PRO A 952 -24.95 -37.18 -20.62
CA PRO A 952 -24.95 -38.53 -21.25
C PRO A 952 -23.80 -38.84 -22.27
N ALA A 953 -23.51 -40.14 -22.45
CA ALA A 953 -22.52 -40.79 -23.34
C ALA A 953 -23.20 -41.35 -24.65
N PRO A 954 -22.66 -42.32 -25.45
CA PRO A 954 -21.28 -42.71 -25.86
C PRO A 954 -21.15 -42.99 -27.40
N ALA A 955 -19.94 -43.35 -27.90
CA ALA A 955 -19.78 -44.23 -29.08
C ALA A 955 -18.49 -45.09 -28.99
N SER A 956 -18.65 -46.40 -29.17
CA SER A 956 -17.70 -47.53 -28.97
C SER A 956 -16.99 -47.97 -30.29
N PRO A 957 -16.34 -49.15 -30.44
CA PRO A 957 -15.27 -49.87 -29.68
C PRO A 957 -14.15 -50.47 -30.61
N VAL A 958 -13.31 -51.41 -30.08
CA VAL A 958 -12.54 -52.53 -30.73
C VAL A 958 -11.01 -52.30 -30.86
N SER A 959 -10.06 -53.21 -30.54
CA SER A 959 -10.00 -54.51 -29.83
C SER A 959 -8.53 -55.01 -29.63
N THR A 960 -8.34 -55.86 -28.60
CA THR A 960 -7.38 -57.00 -28.43
C THR A 960 -5.86 -56.80 -28.40
N VAL A 961 -5.23 -57.24 -27.29
CA VAL A 961 -4.00 -58.07 -27.27
C VAL A 961 -4.09 -59.06 -26.09
N GLY A 962 -3.61 -60.29 -26.27
CA GLY A 962 -3.43 -61.28 -25.21
C GLY A 962 -1.95 -61.60 -24.98
N GLY A 963 -1.60 -61.92 -23.72
CA GLY A 963 -0.30 -62.40 -23.28
C GLY A 963 -0.23 -62.44 -21.75
N ASN A 964 0.40 -63.46 -21.18
CA ASN A 964 0.53 -63.86 -19.77
C ASN A 964 1.09 -62.82 -18.74
N ASP A 965 0.56 -61.60 -18.63
CA ASP A 965 1.05 -60.65 -17.63
C ASP A 965 0.36 -60.78 -16.26
N LYS A 966 1.17 -60.89 -15.20
CA LYS A 966 0.73 -60.80 -13.80
C LYS A 966 0.62 -59.31 -13.47
N ILE A 967 -0.60 -58.85 -13.19
CA ILE A 967 -0.89 -57.46 -12.80
C ILE A 967 -0.05 -57.07 -11.57
N ASP A 968 0.78 -56.04 -11.72
CA ASP A 968 1.56 -55.45 -10.62
C ASP A 968 0.67 -54.53 -9.78
N ALA A 969 0.55 -54.83 -8.49
CA ALA A 969 -0.27 -54.08 -7.53
C ALA A 969 0.16 -52.60 -7.44
N THR A 970 1.44 -52.34 -7.63
CA THR A 970 2.06 -51.01 -7.61
C THR A 970 1.69 -50.24 -8.86
N ALA A 971 1.82 -50.84 -10.04
CA ALA A 971 1.45 -50.22 -11.31
C ALA A 971 -0.05 -49.87 -11.34
N TYR A 972 -0.92 -50.77 -10.85
CA TYR A 972 -2.36 -50.50 -10.77
C TYR A 972 -2.70 -49.35 -9.80
N PHE A 973 -2.08 -49.30 -8.62
CA PHE A 973 -2.28 -48.22 -7.66
C PHE A 973 -1.80 -46.86 -8.21
N LEU A 974 -0.63 -46.83 -8.83
CA LEU A 974 -0.01 -45.61 -9.35
C LEU A 974 -0.71 -45.07 -10.61
N SER A 975 -1.33 -45.96 -11.41
CA SER A 975 -2.21 -45.58 -12.53
C SER A 975 -3.54 -44.96 -12.10
N ASN A 976 -3.93 -45.16 -10.84
CA ASN A 976 -5.24 -44.80 -10.29
C ASN A 976 -5.04 -44.13 -8.92
N LEU A 977 -4.25 -43.05 -8.88
CA LEU A 977 -3.88 -42.33 -7.64
C LEU A 977 -5.07 -41.80 -6.83
N ASP A 978 -6.26 -41.68 -7.44
CA ASP A 978 -7.50 -41.36 -6.73
C ASP A 978 -7.91 -42.45 -5.71
N LEU A 979 -7.40 -43.67 -5.85
CA LEU A 979 -7.60 -44.77 -4.90
C LEU A 979 -6.98 -44.52 -3.53
N ALA A 980 -5.94 -43.69 -3.44
CA ALA A 980 -5.31 -43.29 -2.17
C ALA A 980 -6.28 -42.53 -1.26
N VAL A 981 -7.19 -41.74 -1.86
CA VAL A 981 -8.25 -41.00 -1.16
C VAL A 981 -9.31 -41.95 -0.58
N SER A 982 -9.43 -43.15 -1.16
CA SER A 982 -10.38 -44.20 -0.77
C SER A 982 -9.80 -45.24 0.20
N GLY A 983 -8.59 -45.01 0.72
CA GLY A 983 -7.94 -45.89 1.72
C GLY A 983 -7.34 -47.18 1.16
N VAL A 984 -7.25 -47.29 -0.16
CA VAL A 984 -6.51 -48.36 -0.85
C VAL A 984 -5.02 -48.03 -0.75
N THR A 985 -4.19 -49.05 -0.52
CA THR A 985 -2.73 -48.98 -0.40
C THR A 985 -2.13 -49.91 -1.45
N VAL A 986 -0.86 -49.71 -1.83
CA VAL A 986 -0.14 -50.59 -2.78
C VAL A 986 -0.28 -52.08 -2.39
N ASN A 987 -0.25 -52.38 -1.10
CA ASN A 987 -0.35 -53.75 -0.58
C ASN A 987 -1.74 -54.40 -0.75
N ASN A 988 -2.80 -53.62 -0.90
CA ASN A 988 -4.17 -54.13 -1.08
C ASN A 988 -4.78 -53.73 -2.45
N ALA A 989 -4.01 -53.06 -3.30
CA ALA A 989 -4.41 -52.58 -4.62
C ALA A 989 -4.78 -53.74 -5.57
N LEU A 990 -4.07 -54.87 -5.49
CA LEU A 990 -4.42 -56.07 -6.27
C LEU A 990 -5.78 -56.65 -5.86
N THR A 991 -6.12 -56.59 -4.57
CA THR A 991 -7.43 -57.00 -4.07
C THR A 991 -8.53 -56.03 -4.51
N HIS A 992 -8.25 -54.73 -4.51
CA HIS A 992 -9.18 -53.72 -5.03
C HIS A 992 -9.46 -53.91 -6.52
N TRP A 993 -8.42 -54.14 -7.32
CA TRP A 993 -8.56 -54.44 -8.76
C TRP A 993 -9.50 -55.63 -9.00
N LEU A 994 -9.25 -56.73 -8.30
CA LEU A 994 -10.00 -57.98 -8.46
C LEU A 994 -11.44 -57.91 -7.97
N THR A 995 -11.78 -56.97 -7.08
CA THR A 995 -13.11 -56.90 -6.44
C THR A 995 -13.98 -55.74 -6.91
N GLN A 996 -13.41 -54.58 -7.27
CA GLN A 996 -14.15 -53.37 -7.61
C GLN A 996 -13.63 -52.69 -8.89
N GLY A 997 -12.31 -52.73 -9.15
CA GLY A 997 -11.67 -52.00 -10.25
C GLY A 997 -12.18 -52.32 -11.66
N LEU A 998 -12.48 -53.60 -11.96
CA LEU A 998 -13.04 -54.01 -13.25
C LEU A 998 -14.46 -53.48 -13.50
N ALA A 999 -15.27 -53.34 -12.45
CA ALA A 999 -16.65 -52.85 -12.55
C ALA A 999 -16.70 -51.32 -12.69
N GLU A 1000 -15.68 -50.63 -12.19
CA GLU A 1000 -15.50 -49.18 -12.31
C GLU A 1000 -14.90 -48.75 -13.67
N GLY A 1001 -14.61 -49.71 -14.56
CA GLY A 1001 -14.05 -49.44 -15.88
C GLY A 1001 -12.59 -49.00 -15.87
N ARG A 1002 -11.86 -49.25 -14.77
CA ARG A 1002 -10.44 -48.90 -14.64
C ARG A 1002 -9.59 -49.86 -15.47
N THR A 1003 -8.47 -49.38 -16.02
CA THR A 1003 -7.52 -50.21 -16.77
C THR A 1003 -6.51 -50.86 -15.82
N ALA A 1004 -6.20 -52.14 -16.03
CA ALA A 1004 -5.27 -52.90 -15.19
C ALA A 1004 -3.85 -52.28 -15.17
N GLU A 1005 -3.38 -51.92 -16.37
CA GLU A 1005 -2.07 -51.35 -16.67
C GLU A 1005 -2.32 -50.35 -17.80
N GLY A 1006 -2.26 -49.05 -17.50
CA GLY A 1006 -2.38 -47.96 -18.49
C GLY A 1006 -1.16 -47.89 -19.41
N ALA A 1007 -0.70 -46.69 -19.77
CA ALA A 1007 0.45 -46.41 -20.65
C ALA A 1007 1.83 -46.86 -20.10
N PHE A 1008 1.93 -48.07 -19.56
CA PHE A 1008 3.17 -48.70 -19.13
C PHE A 1008 3.68 -49.50 -20.33
N GLY A 1009 4.77 -49.02 -20.94
CA GLY A 1009 5.51 -49.81 -21.92
C GLY A 1009 5.95 -51.15 -21.32
N HIS A 1010 6.25 -52.11 -22.19
CA HIS A 1010 6.56 -53.51 -21.87
C HIS A 1010 7.88 -53.74 -21.06
N GLU A 1011 8.41 -52.73 -20.36
CA GLU A 1011 9.71 -52.75 -19.72
C GLU A 1011 9.56 -52.74 -18.18
N GLN A 1012 9.68 -53.93 -17.57
CA GLN A 1012 9.61 -54.08 -16.12
C GLN A 1012 10.91 -53.64 -15.46
N ASN A 1013 10.92 -52.48 -14.80
CA ASN A 1013 12.01 -52.13 -13.90
C ASN A 1013 11.55 -51.33 -12.66
N ASN A 1014 11.24 -52.03 -11.56
CA ASN A 1014 11.10 -51.44 -10.24
C ASN A 1014 12.49 -51.09 -9.68
N HIS A 1015 13.07 -49.96 -10.12
CA HIS A 1015 14.39 -49.53 -9.67
C HIS A 1015 14.28 -48.59 -8.45
N GLY A 1016 15.02 -48.90 -7.39
CA GLY A 1016 15.35 -47.89 -6.40
C GLY A 1016 16.28 -46.87 -7.04
N LEU A 1017 16.04 -45.57 -6.85
CA LEU A 1017 16.94 -44.53 -7.36
C LEU A 1017 18.27 -44.58 -6.58
N PRO A 1018 19.40 -44.93 -7.22
CA PRO A 1018 20.71 -44.83 -6.57
C PRO A 1018 21.08 -43.36 -6.39
N MET A 1019 21.31 -42.94 -5.14
CA MET A 1019 21.84 -41.60 -4.88
C MET A 1019 23.29 -41.50 -5.38
N TYR A 1020 23.60 -40.42 -6.10
CA TYR A 1020 24.84 -40.13 -6.86
C TYR A 1020 25.18 -41.14 -7.95
N GLY A 1021 24.28 -42.08 -8.22
CA GLY A 1021 24.34 -42.95 -9.37
C GLY A 1021 23.48 -42.37 -10.47
N LYS A 1022 23.97 -42.45 -11.71
CA LYS A 1022 23.19 -42.09 -12.89
C LYS A 1022 22.49 -43.33 -13.44
N VAL A 1023 21.18 -43.26 -13.59
CA VAL A 1023 20.34 -44.31 -14.19
C VAL A 1023 19.99 -43.90 -15.60
N ASN A 1024 20.38 -44.69 -16.60
CA ASN A 1024 19.98 -44.43 -17.99
C ASN A 1024 18.74 -45.27 -18.32
N ASP A 1025 17.70 -44.65 -18.86
CA ASP A 1025 16.48 -45.34 -19.29
C ASP A 1025 15.84 -44.67 -20.53
N THR A 1026 14.72 -45.21 -21.02
CA THR A 1026 14.07 -44.77 -22.28
C THR A 1026 12.57 -44.61 -22.15
N ILE A 1027 12.05 -43.42 -22.51
CA ILE A 1027 10.61 -43.25 -22.78
C ILE A 1027 10.34 -43.81 -24.19
N GLY A 1028 9.90 -45.07 -24.25
CA GLY A 1028 9.87 -45.86 -25.48
C GLY A 1028 8.67 -45.57 -26.38
N THR A 1029 7.55 -45.12 -25.80
CA THR A 1029 6.33 -44.77 -26.55
C THR A 1029 5.68 -43.48 -26.08
N ALA A 1030 4.89 -42.85 -26.94
CA ALA A 1030 4.21 -41.60 -26.66
C ALA A 1030 3.23 -41.76 -25.46
N GLY A 1031 3.53 -41.10 -24.34
CA GLY A 1031 2.73 -41.16 -23.11
C GLY A 1031 3.24 -42.15 -22.07
N ASP A 1032 4.37 -42.80 -22.34
CA ASP A 1032 5.10 -43.68 -21.42
C ASP A 1032 5.66 -42.88 -20.22
N GLN A 1033 5.70 -43.53 -19.05
CA GLN A 1033 6.18 -42.94 -17.81
C GLN A 1033 6.99 -43.99 -17.02
N ASP A 1034 8.19 -43.62 -16.64
CA ASP A 1034 9.07 -44.46 -15.84
C ASP A 1034 9.04 -44.06 -14.38
N TRP A 1035 8.93 -45.04 -13.49
CA TRP A 1035 8.74 -44.82 -12.06
C TRP A 1035 9.88 -45.42 -11.24
N PHE A 1036 10.41 -44.62 -10.31
CA PHE A 1036 11.50 -44.97 -9.41
C PHE A 1036 11.07 -44.78 -7.95
N THR A 1037 11.68 -45.53 -7.04
CA THR A 1037 11.40 -45.39 -5.59
C THR A 1037 12.61 -44.90 -4.83
N ILE A 1038 12.39 -44.10 -3.78
CA ILE A 1038 13.44 -43.71 -2.84
C ILE A 1038 12.92 -43.69 -1.40
N ASN A 1039 13.70 -44.24 -0.48
CA ASN A 1039 13.38 -44.20 0.95
C ASN A 1039 14.06 -42.99 1.60
N VAL A 1040 13.25 -42.07 2.11
CA VAL A 1040 13.71 -40.81 2.71
C VAL A 1040 13.25 -40.71 4.16
N THR A 1041 13.98 -39.96 4.98
CA THR A 1041 13.63 -39.61 6.36
C THR A 1041 13.07 -38.20 6.39
N LYS A 1042 12.14 -37.94 7.33
CA LYS A 1042 11.62 -36.59 7.54
C LYS A 1042 12.77 -35.60 7.79
N GLY A 1043 12.86 -34.59 6.94
CA GLY A 1043 13.90 -33.55 6.97
C GLY A 1043 14.94 -33.66 5.86
N ASP A 1044 15.05 -34.81 5.19
CA ASP A 1044 16.03 -34.98 4.12
C ASP A 1044 15.72 -34.06 2.94
N ALA A 1045 16.72 -33.28 2.49
CA ALA A 1045 16.61 -32.39 1.34
C ALA A 1045 17.33 -32.99 0.12
N MET A 1046 16.66 -33.00 -1.03
CA MET A 1046 17.04 -33.77 -2.22
C MET A 1046 16.89 -33.00 -3.51
N LYS A 1047 17.84 -33.21 -4.42
CA LYS A 1047 17.84 -32.77 -5.82
C LYS A 1047 17.73 -34.00 -6.72
N ILE A 1048 16.75 -33.99 -7.63
CA ILE A 1048 16.53 -35.04 -8.63
C ILE A 1048 16.69 -34.42 -10.01
N ALA A 1049 17.65 -34.88 -10.78
CA ALA A 1049 17.98 -34.39 -12.11
C ALA A 1049 17.67 -35.44 -13.18
N VAL A 1050 17.08 -35.01 -14.29
CA VAL A 1050 16.90 -35.82 -15.49
C VAL A 1050 17.54 -35.11 -16.66
N GLU A 1051 18.60 -35.69 -17.20
CA GLU A 1051 19.39 -35.16 -18.28
C GLU A 1051 19.16 -35.96 -19.58
N ALA A 1052 19.20 -35.28 -20.72
CA ALA A 1052 19.13 -35.91 -22.03
C ALA A 1052 20.36 -36.81 -22.29
N ALA A 1053 20.15 -38.13 -22.42
CA ALA A 1053 21.23 -39.10 -22.64
C ALA A 1053 21.28 -39.53 -24.11
N GLY A 1054 22.38 -39.28 -24.82
CA GLY A 1054 22.50 -39.60 -26.25
C GLY A 1054 22.67 -41.10 -26.51
N SER A 1055 21.69 -41.73 -27.16
CA SER A 1055 21.81 -43.08 -27.73
C SER A 1055 21.21 -43.13 -29.15
N GLY A 1056 21.38 -44.26 -29.84
CA GLY A 1056 20.96 -44.46 -31.25
C GLY A 1056 19.46 -44.35 -31.54
N LEU A 1057 18.62 -44.01 -30.55
CA LEU A 1057 17.18 -43.76 -30.68
C LEU A 1057 16.79 -42.26 -30.56
N GLY A 1058 17.75 -41.38 -30.27
CA GLY A 1058 17.52 -39.95 -30.01
C GLY A 1058 17.29 -39.63 -28.53
N THR A 1059 17.71 -38.44 -28.11
CA THR A 1059 17.60 -37.95 -26.73
C THR A 1059 16.16 -37.55 -26.39
N LEU A 1060 15.73 -37.79 -25.15
CA LEU A 1060 14.46 -37.27 -24.65
C LEU A 1060 14.55 -35.73 -24.62
N GLY A 1061 13.91 -35.07 -25.59
CA GLY A 1061 14.15 -33.65 -25.86
C GLY A 1061 13.46 -32.66 -24.93
N ASP A 1062 12.60 -33.13 -24.01
CA ASP A 1062 11.85 -32.32 -23.05
C ASP A 1062 11.41 -33.20 -21.87
N ALA A 1063 12.37 -33.48 -21.00
CA ALA A 1063 12.18 -34.39 -19.87
C ALA A 1063 11.38 -33.70 -18.76
N ARG A 1064 10.55 -34.45 -18.04
CA ARG A 1064 9.88 -33.96 -16.84
C ARG A 1064 10.00 -34.96 -15.72
N VAL A 1065 10.32 -34.46 -14.53
CA VAL A 1065 10.35 -35.25 -13.31
C VAL A 1065 9.25 -34.80 -12.34
N LYS A 1066 8.57 -35.76 -11.72
CA LYS A 1066 7.58 -35.54 -10.65
C LYS A 1066 7.96 -36.39 -9.45
N VAL A 1067 7.75 -35.87 -8.25
CA VAL A 1067 8.01 -36.57 -6.99
C VAL A 1067 6.72 -36.62 -6.18
N TYR A 1068 6.30 -37.82 -5.81
CA TYR A 1068 5.13 -38.08 -4.96
C TYR A 1068 5.57 -38.64 -3.61
N ASP A 1069 4.90 -38.23 -2.54
CA ASP A 1069 5.12 -38.81 -1.21
C ASP A 1069 4.51 -40.22 -1.07
N ALA A 1070 4.74 -40.84 0.09
CA ALA A 1070 4.24 -42.18 0.40
C ALA A 1070 2.70 -42.33 0.36
N SER A 1071 1.96 -41.21 0.36
CA SER A 1071 0.50 -41.18 0.22
C SER A 1071 0.02 -40.96 -1.21
N GLY A 1072 0.95 -40.76 -2.17
CA GLY A 1072 0.64 -40.47 -3.56
C GLY A 1072 0.38 -38.98 -3.85
N LYS A 1073 0.71 -38.08 -2.92
CA LYS A 1073 0.58 -36.63 -3.13
C LYS A 1073 1.82 -36.09 -3.83
N LEU A 1074 1.64 -35.29 -4.89
CA LEU A 1074 2.74 -34.61 -5.58
C LEU A 1074 3.39 -33.58 -4.64
N VAL A 1075 4.70 -33.71 -4.41
CA VAL A 1075 5.49 -32.86 -3.51
C VAL A 1075 6.54 -32.02 -4.23
N ALA A 1076 6.97 -32.44 -5.43
CA ALA A 1076 7.79 -31.62 -6.32
C ALA A 1076 7.57 -32.04 -7.79
N SER A 1077 7.73 -31.10 -8.71
CA SER A 1077 7.70 -31.37 -10.15
C SER A 1077 8.54 -30.32 -10.85
N ASP A 1078 9.25 -30.72 -11.89
CA ASP A 1078 10.04 -29.82 -12.72
C ASP A 1078 10.23 -30.41 -14.11
N ASP A 1079 10.37 -29.55 -15.13
CA ASP A 1079 10.61 -29.95 -16.53
C ASP A 1079 11.70 -29.13 -17.23
N ASN A 1080 12.31 -28.11 -16.61
CA ASN A 1080 13.29 -27.25 -17.29
C ASN A 1080 14.27 -26.49 -16.39
N SER A 1081 14.38 -26.82 -15.10
CA SER A 1081 15.30 -26.14 -14.18
C SER A 1081 16.75 -26.68 -14.25
N GLY A 1082 17.04 -27.64 -15.13
CA GLY A 1082 18.38 -28.13 -15.48
C GLY A 1082 19.05 -27.35 -16.62
N SER A 1083 20.16 -27.86 -17.18
CA SER A 1083 20.80 -27.23 -18.34
C SER A 1083 20.04 -27.57 -19.63
N GLY A 1084 19.40 -26.58 -20.27
CA GLY A 1084 18.59 -26.83 -21.47
C GLY A 1084 17.15 -27.21 -21.12
N ASN A 1085 16.60 -28.28 -21.72
CA ASN A 1085 15.25 -28.81 -21.41
C ASN A 1085 15.33 -30.03 -20.47
N ASP A 1086 16.36 -30.06 -19.63
CA ASP A 1086 16.58 -31.10 -18.64
C ASP A 1086 15.82 -30.74 -17.36
N ALA A 1087 15.20 -31.74 -16.71
CA ALA A 1087 14.38 -31.51 -15.52
C ALA A 1087 15.22 -31.57 -14.25
N LEU A 1088 14.92 -30.69 -13.29
CA LEU A 1088 15.60 -30.61 -12.00
C LEU A 1088 14.62 -30.29 -10.86
N ALA A 1089 14.13 -31.32 -10.18
CA ALA A 1089 13.22 -31.15 -9.05
C ALA A 1089 13.97 -31.15 -7.70
N THR A 1090 13.58 -30.24 -6.81
CA THR A 1090 14.16 -30.08 -5.48
C THR A 1090 13.09 -30.20 -4.39
N PHE A 1091 13.28 -31.04 -3.36
CA PHE A 1091 12.29 -31.16 -2.28
C PHE A 1091 12.92 -31.54 -0.92
N THR A 1092 12.20 -31.21 0.16
CA THR A 1092 12.51 -31.68 1.53
C THR A 1092 11.41 -32.61 2.02
N ALA A 1093 11.76 -33.81 2.48
CA ALA A 1093 10.81 -34.83 2.89
C ALA A 1093 10.06 -34.42 4.18
N ALA A 1094 8.74 -34.28 4.10
CA ALA A 1094 7.91 -33.87 5.25
C ALA A 1094 7.61 -35.02 6.23
N ALA A 1095 7.80 -36.26 5.80
CA ALA A 1095 7.59 -37.49 6.57
C ALA A 1095 8.55 -38.59 6.09
N THR A 1096 8.97 -39.46 7.02
CA THR A 1096 9.78 -40.65 6.72
C THR A 1096 8.93 -41.67 5.97
N GLY A 1097 9.44 -42.19 4.85
CA GLY A 1097 8.74 -43.19 4.04
C GLY A 1097 9.31 -43.30 2.63
N THR A 1098 8.68 -44.14 1.81
CA THR A 1098 9.03 -44.30 0.39
C THR A 1098 8.36 -43.22 -0.45
N TYR A 1099 9.15 -42.45 -1.20
CA TYR A 1099 8.69 -41.47 -2.18
C TYR A 1099 8.87 -42.05 -3.58
N TYR A 1100 8.03 -41.61 -4.51
CA TYR A 1100 7.98 -42.10 -5.88
C TYR A 1100 8.38 -41.00 -6.84
N ILE A 1101 9.39 -41.25 -7.68
CA ILE A 1101 9.86 -40.34 -8.71
C ILE A 1101 9.35 -40.84 -10.05
N VAL A 1102 8.80 -39.94 -10.86
CA VAL A 1102 8.25 -40.25 -12.18
C VAL A 1102 8.98 -39.42 -13.21
N VAL A 1103 9.52 -40.08 -14.22
CA VAL A 1103 10.10 -39.45 -15.39
C VAL A 1103 9.18 -39.67 -16.57
N ASP A 1104 8.78 -38.58 -17.23
CA ASP A 1104 8.00 -38.62 -18.45
C ASP A 1104 8.43 -37.50 -19.41
N SER A 1105 7.76 -37.40 -20.57
CA SER A 1105 7.97 -36.28 -21.49
C SER A 1105 6.98 -35.15 -21.22
N ALA A 1106 7.47 -33.93 -20.97
CA ALA A 1106 6.63 -32.72 -20.91
C ALA A 1106 5.95 -32.43 -22.26
N LYS A 1107 6.61 -32.79 -23.36
CA LYS A 1107 6.09 -32.67 -24.72
C LYS A 1107 5.19 -33.85 -25.08
N ALA A 1108 3.97 -33.57 -25.53
CA ALA A 1108 3.03 -34.60 -26.01
C ALA A 1108 3.64 -35.42 -27.16
N GLY A 1109 3.75 -36.73 -26.95
CA GLY A 1109 4.34 -37.66 -27.90
C GLY A 1109 5.87 -37.71 -27.92
N GLY A 1110 6.55 -37.08 -26.97
CA GLY A 1110 8.00 -37.18 -26.83
C GLY A 1110 8.42 -38.58 -26.38
N THR A 1111 9.41 -39.12 -27.07
CA THR A 1111 10.07 -40.40 -26.82
C THR A 1111 11.57 -40.18 -26.93
N GLY A 1112 12.38 -40.97 -26.22
CA GLY A 1112 13.84 -40.87 -26.29
C GLY A 1112 14.51 -41.30 -24.99
N THR A 1113 15.84 -41.34 -25.02
CA THR A 1113 16.66 -41.76 -23.88
C THR A 1113 16.97 -40.62 -22.92
N TYR A 1114 16.99 -40.93 -21.62
CA TYR A 1114 17.32 -39.98 -20.55
C TYR A 1114 18.22 -40.62 -19.48
N GLN A 1115 18.81 -39.77 -18.65
CA GLN A 1115 19.63 -40.14 -17.52
C GLN A 1115 19.10 -39.47 -16.24
N LEU A 1116 18.69 -40.25 -15.26
CA LEU A 1116 18.17 -39.81 -13.97
C LEU A 1116 19.25 -39.91 -12.87
N GLU A 1117 19.40 -38.86 -12.07
CA GLU A 1117 20.33 -38.81 -10.94
C GLU A 1117 19.65 -38.18 -9.72
N GLY A 1118 19.83 -38.80 -8.54
CA GLY A 1118 19.42 -38.22 -7.26
C GLY A 1118 20.62 -37.80 -6.43
N THR A 1119 20.60 -36.62 -5.82
CA THR A 1119 21.65 -36.13 -4.90
C THR A 1119 21.00 -35.53 -3.66
N TRP A 1120 21.58 -35.70 -2.45
CA TRP A 1120 21.10 -34.94 -1.30
C TRP A 1120 21.64 -33.51 -1.38
N MET A 1121 20.96 -32.54 -0.77
CA MET A 1121 21.36 -31.14 -0.85
C MET A 1121 22.32 -30.72 0.25
N ASN A 1122 22.43 -31.53 1.31
CA ASN A 1122 23.25 -31.25 2.48
C ASN A 1122 24.31 -32.36 2.65
N MET A 1123 25.20 -32.57 1.65
CA MET A 1123 26.41 -33.39 1.90
C MET A 1123 27.69 -32.63 1.65
N LEU A 1124 28.66 -32.97 2.47
CA LEU A 1124 30.06 -32.66 2.33
C LEU A 1124 30.73 -33.90 1.70
N PHE A 1125 31.47 -33.72 0.60
CA PHE A 1125 32.28 -34.77 -0.03
C PHE A 1125 33.64 -34.22 -0.45
N ASP A 1126 34.67 -35.06 -0.33
CA ASP A 1126 35.95 -34.99 -1.04
C ASP A 1126 36.64 -36.37 -1.02
N SER A 1127 37.81 -36.48 -1.67
CA SER A 1127 38.57 -37.73 -1.83
C SER A 1127 39.93 -37.68 -1.10
N GLY A 1128 40.12 -38.52 -0.07
CA GLY A 1128 41.28 -38.51 0.82
C GLY A 1128 40.92 -38.91 2.26
N ASN A 1129 41.88 -38.90 3.20
CA ASN A 1129 41.64 -39.09 4.65
C ASN A 1129 41.38 -37.72 5.31
N HIS A 1130 40.24 -37.50 5.97
CA HIS A 1130 39.75 -36.17 6.35
C HIS A 1130 39.27 -36.02 7.80
N THR A 1131 38.99 -34.78 8.20
CA THR A 1131 38.20 -34.44 9.41
C THR A 1131 36.94 -33.68 8.98
N ILE A 1132 35.78 -34.32 9.10
CA ILE A 1132 34.48 -33.84 8.60
C ILE A 1132 33.61 -33.39 9.79
N VAL A 1133 33.03 -32.18 9.72
CA VAL A 1133 32.21 -31.59 10.80
C VAL A 1133 30.85 -31.13 10.29
N GLY A 1134 29.76 -31.71 10.80
CA GLY A 1134 28.36 -31.48 10.37
C GLY A 1134 27.78 -30.14 10.85
N GLY A 1135 27.93 -29.81 12.14
CA GLY A 1135 27.52 -28.51 12.67
C GLY A 1135 26.25 -28.60 13.51
N ALA A 1136 25.20 -27.84 13.18
CA ALA A 1136 23.95 -27.85 13.94
C ALA A 1136 22.78 -28.16 12.99
N GLY A 1137 21.97 -29.17 13.32
CA GLY A 1137 21.00 -29.76 12.42
C GLY A 1137 21.03 -31.28 12.52
N ASN A 1138 20.16 -31.97 11.76
CA ASN A 1138 20.27 -33.42 11.59
C ASN A 1138 21.03 -33.65 10.28
N ASP A 1139 22.32 -33.96 10.38
CA ASP A 1139 23.22 -34.03 9.24
C ASP A 1139 23.39 -35.47 8.73
N ILE A 1140 23.68 -35.64 7.43
CA ILE A 1140 24.08 -36.93 6.85
C ILE A 1140 25.56 -36.83 6.47
N ILE A 1141 26.40 -37.60 7.16
CA ILE A 1141 27.85 -37.53 7.07
C ILE A 1141 28.38 -38.84 6.50
N ILE A 1142 29.13 -38.76 5.40
CA ILE A 1142 29.62 -39.93 4.65
C ILE A 1142 31.15 -39.91 4.67
N GLY A 1143 31.76 -40.87 5.37
CA GLY A 1143 33.22 -40.99 5.55
C GLY A 1143 33.94 -41.72 4.41
N SER A 1144 33.55 -41.47 3.16
CA SER A 1144 34.27 -41.91 1.96
C SER A 1144 34.85 -43.37 1.96
N THR A 1145 35.96 -43.60 1.25
CA THR A 1145 36.68 -44.90 1.13
C THR A 1145 38.04 -44.91 1.83
N PHE A 1146 38.27 -43.96 2.73
CA PHE A 1146 39.57 -43.62 3.32
C PHE A 1146 39.39 -43.33 4.81
N ASP A 1147 40.45 -43.48 5.62
CA ASP A 1147 40.33 -43.37 7.08
C ASP A 1147 39.99 -41.93 7.52
N ASP A 1148 38.73 -41.72 7.94
CA ASP A 1148 38.17 -40.39 8.22
C ASP A 1148 37.85 -40.16 9.72
N VAL A 1149 37.80 -38.89 10.15
CA VAL A 1149 37.34 -38.46 11.49
C VAL A 1149 36.09 -37.59 11.35
N LEU A 1150 34.94 -38.08 11.83
CA LEU A 1150 33.62 -37.49 11.63
C LEU A 1150 33.06 -36.89 12.92
N THR A 1151 32.55 -35.66 12.85
CA THR A 1151 31.88 -34.97 13.96
C THR A 1151 30.49 -34.51 13.52
N GLY A 1152 29.42 -34.93 14.21
CA GLY A 1152 28.03 -34.59 13.91
C GLY A 1152 27.67 -33.17 14.36
N GLY A 1153 27.98 -32.87 15.62
CA GLY A 1153 27.56 -31.63 16.28
C GLY A 1153 26.18 -31.74 16.92
N ALA A 1154 25.31 -30.74 16.75
CA ALA A 1154 24.05 -30.63 17.48
C ALA A 1154 22.83 -31.07 16.65
N GLY A 1155 22.34 -32.28 16.89
CA GLY A 1155 21.08 -32.78 16.33
C GLY A 1155 21.01 -34.30 16.43
N GLY A 1156 20.24 -34.94 15.56
CA GLY A 1156 20.23 -36.40 15.39
C GLY A 1156 20.86 -36.75 14.05
N ASP A 1157 22.15 -37.04 14.07
CA ASP A 1157 22.99 -37.13 12.87
C ASP A 1157 23.07 -38.56 12.33
N ARG A 1158 23.28 -38.71 11.02
CA ARG A 1158 23.41 -40.01 10.36
C ARG A 1158 24.80 -40.15 9.75
N PHE A 1159 25.60 -41.05 10.31
CA PHE A 1159 26.92 -41.42 9.77
C PHE A 1159 26.78 -42.65 8.89
N GLN A 1160 27.05 -42.53 7.60
CA GLN A 1160 26.83 -43.58 6.62
C GLN A 1160 28.16 -44.13 6.08
N PHE A 1161 28.28 -45.46 6.07
CA PHE A 1161 29.50 -46.18 5.66
C PHE A 1161 29.19 -47.32 4.69
N GLY A 1162 30.15 -47.65 3.84
CA GLY A 1162 30.03 -48.69 2.82
C GLY A 1162 31.32 -49.49 2.65
N LYS A 1163 31.25 -50.59 1.89
CA LYS A 1163 32.40 -51.49 1.70
C LYS A 1163 33.64 -50.73 1.20
N GLY A 1164 34.75 -50.84 1.95
CA GLY A 1164 36.00 -50.14 1.65
C GLY A 1164 36.12 -48.75 2.25
N SER A 1165 35.32 -48.39 3.26
CA SER A 1165 35.44 -47.12 3.99
C SER A 1165 36.74 -46.96 4.79
N GLY A 1166 37.48 -48.04 5.07
CA GLY A 1166 38.74 -47.92 5.82
C GLY A 1166 38.52 -47.93 7.34
N HIS A 1167 39.33 -47.17 8.07
CA HIS A 1167 39.37 -47.10 9.53
C HIS A 1167 38.89 -45.76 10.09
N ASP A 1168 37.58 -45.61 10.20
CA ASP A 1168 36.94 -44.33 10.53
C ASP A 1168 36.72 -44.12 12.03
N ILE A 1169 36.66 -42.85 12.44
CA ILE A 1169 36.41 -42.41 13.81
C ILE A 1169 35.21 -41.46 13.86
N ILE A 1170 34.19 -41.76 14.65
CA ILE A 1170 33.15 -40.79 15.01
C ILE A 1170 33.52 -40.15 16.35
N ALA A 1171 33.72 -38.83 16.34
CA ALA A 1171 34.33 -38.08 17.43
C ALA A 1171 33.32 -37.59 18.50
N ASP A 1172 32.04 -37.43 18.16
CA ASP A 1172 30.99 -36.96 19.07
C ASP A 1172 29.66 -37.70 18.87
N TRP A 1173 29.47 -38.79 19.62
CA TRP A 1173 28.21 -39.55 19.59
C TRP A 1173 27.17 -38.95 20.54
N ALA A 1174 26.00 -38.56 20.02
CA ALA A 1174 24.91 -37.91 20.75
C ALA A 1174 23.58 -38.69 20.66
N LYS A 1175 22.61 -38.26 21.48
CA LYS A 1175 21.29 -38.90 21.55
C LYS A 1175 20.41 -38.45 20.37
N GLY A 1176 20.18 -39.36 19.44
CA GLY A 1176 19.46 -39.09 18.19
C GLY A 1176 20.23 -39.58 16.98
N ASP A 1177 21.54 -39.78 17.16
CA ASP A 1177 22.44 -40.20 16.10
C ASP A 1177 22.21 -41.65 15.67
N SER A 1178 22.55 -41.91 14.42
CA SER A 1178 22.41 -43.21 13.78
C SER A 1178 23.63 -43.52 12.91
N ILE A 1179 24.02 -44.79 12.90
CA ILE A 1179 25.02 -45.30 11.95
C ILE A 1179 24.29 -46.11 10.91
N ASP A 1180 24.45 -45.75 9.64
CA ASP A 1180 23.85 -46.46 8.51
C ASP A 1180 24.86 -47.40 7.85
N LEU A 1181 24.65 -48.70 8.06
CA LEU A 1181 25.48 -49.79 7.54
C LEU A 1181 24.77 -50.63 6.47
N ARG A 1182 23.67 -50.13 5.88
CA ARG A 1182 22.87 -50.89 4.92
C ARG A 1182 23.69 -51.40 3.74
N ALA A 1183 24.62 -50.59 3.23
CA ALA A 1183 25.51 -50.98 2.14
C ALA A 1183 26.41 -52.20 2.46
N TYR A 1184 26.82 -52.37 3.72
CA TYR A 1184 27.55 -53.56 4.17
C TYR A 1184 26.63 -54.80 4.27
N LEU A 1185 25.43 -54.62 4.82
CA LEU A 1185 24.45 -55.70 5.02
C LEU A 1185 23.91 -56.23 3.68
N ASP A 1186 23.61 -55.35 2.73
CA ASP A 1186 23.17 -55.72 1.38
C ASP A 1186 24.26 -56.47 0.60
N SER A 1187 25.54 -56.23 0.96
CA SER A 1187 26.70 -56.96 0.43
C SER A 1187 26.97 -58.29 1.15
N GLY A 1188 26.13 -58.69 2.11
CA GLY A 1188 26.28 -59.91 2.90
C GLY A 1188 27.38 -59.86 3.97
N LEU A 1189 27.88 -58.67 4.32
CA LEU A 1189 28.97 -58.47 5.27
C LEU A 1189 28.40 -58.07 6.65
N ALA A 1190 28.28 -59.05 7.55
CA ALA A 1190 27.77 -58.84 8.89
C ALA A 1190 28.82 -58.12 9.78
N PRO A 1191 28.48 -57.00 10.45
CA PRO A 1191 29.38 -56.30 11.36
C PRO A 1191 29.51 -57.04 12.70
N THR A 1192 30.67 -56.90 13.34
CA THR A 1192 30.90 -57.31 14.73
C THR A 1192 31.14 -56.07 15.59
N LEU A 1193 30.36 -55.90 16.67
CA LEU A 1193 30.51 -54.78 17.60
C LEU A 1193 31.24 -55.26 18.86
N THR A 1194 32.37 -54.64 19.17
CA THR A 1194 33.24 -54.99 20.31
C THR A 1194 33.62 -53.75 21.12
N LYS A 1195 34.05 -53.96 22.37
CA LYS A 1195 34.54 -52.87 23.23
C LYS A 1195 36.04 -52.66 23.02
N ALA A 1196 36.44 -51.42 22.73
CA ALA A 1196 37.84 -51.03 22.55
C ALA A 1196 38.20 -49.92 23.55
N GLY A 1197 38.53 -50.31 24.80
CA GLY A 1197 38.82 -49.36 25.88
C GLY A 1197 37.54 -48.65 26.38
N HIS A 1198 37.51 -47.32 26.27
CA HIS A 1198 36.34 -46.48 26.58
C HIS A 1198 35.44 -46.23 25.35
N ASP A 1199 35.81 -46.80 24.19
CA ASP A 1199 35.16 -46.59 22.91
C ASP A 1199 34.49 -47.90 22.43
N SER A 1200 33.57 -47.76 21.47
CA SER A 1200 32.98 -48.89 20.77
C SER A 1200 33.64 -49.04 19.40
N LEU A 1201 33.88 -50.28 18.98
CA LEU A 1201 34.51 -50.58 17.70
C LEU A 1201 33.63 -51.56 16.91
N ILE A 1202 33.18 -51.12 15.76
CA ILE A 1202 32.48 -51.94 14.77
C ILE A 1202 33.51 -52.39 13.75
N THR A 1203 33.63 -53.69 13.51
CA THR A 1203 34.57 -54.26 12.53
C THR A 1203 33.85 -55.15 11.53
N PHE A 1204 34.37 -55.19 10.30
CA PHE A 1204 33.82 -55.99 9.20
C PHE A 1204 34.87 -57.00 8.71
N SER A 1205 34.42 -58.10 8.10
CA SER A 1205 35.33 -59.12 7.56
C SER A 1205 36.19 -58.64 6.39
N THR A 1206 35.90 -57.47 5.84
CA THR A 1206 36.71 -56.79 4.80
C THR A 1206 37.99 -56.18 5.33
N GLY A 1207 38.10 -55.97 6.64
CA GLY A 1207 39.20 -55.23 7.28
C GLY A 1207 38.83 -53.81 7.71
N ASP A 1208 37.69 -53.28 7.24
CA ASP A 1208 37.20 -51.96 7.61
C ASP A 1208 36.78 -51.91 9.10
N SER A 1209 36.87 -50.74 9.72
CA SER A 1209 36.42 -50.53 11.09
C SER A 1209 35.92 -49.13 11.38
N ILE A 1210 34.90 -49.00 12.22
CA ILE A 1210 34.39 -47.71 12.69
C ILE A 1210 34.55 -47.65 14.20
N LYS A 1211 35.34 -46.71 14.70
CA LYS A 1211 35.50 -46.43 16.13
C LYS A 1211 34.61 -45.26 16.55
N VAL A 1212 33.76 -45.46 17.54
CA VAL A 1212 32.91 -44.42 18.10
C VAL A 1212 33.41 -44.02 19.48
N LEU A 1213 33.96 -42.81 19.59
CA LEU A 1213 34.65 -42.36 20.80
C LEU A 1213 33.67 -42.19 21.98
N GLY A 1214 34.11 -42.59 23.17
CA GLY A 1214 33.40 -42.36 24.43
C GLY A 1214 32.10 -43.16 24.61
N THR A 1215 31.88 -44.21 23.81
CA THR A 1215 30.66 -45.04 23.86
C THR A 1215 30.96 -46.48 24.29
N ASP A 1216 30.01 -47.11 24.99
CA ASP A 1216 30.04 -48.55 25.29
C ASP A 1216 29.16 -49.32 24.28
N PRO A 1217 29.49 -50.56 23.88
CA PRO A 1217 28.67 -51.33 22.94
C PRO A 1217 27.19 -51.46 23.32
N SER A 1218 26.87 -51.37 24.61
CA SER A 1218 25.48 -51.35 25.10
C SER A 1218 24.68 -50.09 24.73
N ALA A 1219 25.32 -49.05 24.19
CA ALA A 1219 24.69 -47.81 23.73
C ALA A 1219 23.97 -47.96 22.37
N PHE A 1220 24.17 -49.07 21.66
CA PHE A 1220 23.60 -49.30 20.33
C PHE A 1220 22.42 -50.28 20.36
N THR A 1221 21.33 -49.95 19.66
CA THR A 1221 20.20 -50.84 19.42
C THR A 1221 19.99 -51.04 17.91
N ALA A 1222 19.93 -52.29 17.45
CA ALA A 1222 19.77 -52.60 16.03
C ALA A 1222 18.29 -52.54 15.61
N SER A 1223 17.99 -51.83 14.53
CA SER A 1223 16.63 -51.68 13.99
C SER A 1223 16.30 -52.66 12.85
N TRP A 1224 17.31 -53.26 12.19
CA TRP A 1224 17.18 -54.26 11.11
C TRP A 1224 18.32 -55.29 11.19
N GLY A 1225 18.01 -56.59 11.37
CA GLY A 1225 18.97 -57.72 11.22
C GLY A 1225 20.11 -57.79 12.26
N GLY A 1226 20.08 -58.76 13.16
CA GLY A 1226 20.92 -58.81 14.37
C GLY A 1226 22.45 -58.89 14.18
N TYR A 1227 23.17 -58.21 15.09
CA TYR A 1227 24.59 -58.45 15.34
C TYR A 1227 24.78 -59.59 16.36
N ALA A 1228 25.79 -60.44 16.18
CA ALA A 1228 26.20 -61.39 17.21
C ALA A 1228 27.10 -60.67 18.23
N TYR A 1229 26.60 -60.45 19.44
CA TYR A 1229 27.43 -59.98 20.55
C TYR A 1229 28.34 -61.13 21.02
N HIS A 1230 29.64 -61.03 20.76
CA HIS A 1230 30.64 -61.88 21.38
C HIS A 1230 31.35 -61.09 22.47
N GLY A 1231 31.01 -61.41 23.72
CA GLY A 1231 31.65 -60.86 24.91
C GLY A 1231 33.04 -61.40 25.15
#